data_AF-A0A5E5Q8F2-F1
#
_entry.id   AF-A0A5E5Q8F2-F1
#
_cell.length_a   1.000
_cell.length_b   1.000
_cell.length_c   1.000
_cell.angle_alpha   90.00
_cell.angle_beta   90.00
_cell.angle_gamma   90.00
#
_symmetry.space_group_name_H-M   'P 1'
#
loop_
_entity.id
_entity.type
_entity.pdbx_description
1 polymer ?
#
loop_
_entity_poly.entity_id
_entity_poly.type
_entity_poly.pdbx_seq_one_letter_code
_entity_poly.pdbx_strand_id
1 'polypeptide(L)'
;EIFVAGAGNDTLIGNGGMDVFNAGVGNDDIVINASNITALEQVGVGNRARVDGGGGIDTLKLQGAGLTLDLTKISDRRIQDIEVIDITGSGNNTLKLNLDDVLHASSSTNVLKVLGNSGDEVIAIGFNDLTTEKTVNGVTYAIYAHSDANTTANAELWVQKGITLTRSQCGFTINGESAGDNSGYSVSNAGDVNGDGLDDLIVGAGSANLNGKSKAGKSYIVFGKQDADTIELSAIAAGKGGFVINGESAKDYSGHSVSSAGDVNGDGLDDLIVGTREAKSYIVFGKQDTNTIELSIIAAGTSTGGFVISGESMRNHGGFSISSAGDVNGDGLDDLIIGSDSAGKSYVVFGTQDSTAIDLSVIAAGKGGFIINDGSQDDDHLYSVSSAGDVNGDGLDDLIVGNEDSDIHGKPDAGKSYVVFGKKDTKAINLSDIVAGKGGFVINGEFIEDMSGNSVSSAGDVNGDGLDDLIVAAAIADPSGKPDAGKSYVVFGKKDNTNAIELSTITAGTGGFVINGESARDHSGYSVSNAGDVNGDGLDDLIVGAYLAAPSGKLQAGKSYVVFGKKDNTAINLSNIVSGIGGFVIKGESKGDYSGWSVSSAGDVNGDGLDDLIVGAYKAKSSAGKSYVIFGKTDTDVIDLSKLGDESKYTIDYLGDKNANTLTGTTKNEIFVAGAGNDTLIGNGGMDVFNAGV
;
A
#
# COMPACT_ATOMS: atom_id res chain seq x y z
N GLU A 1 21.19 -24.82 32.67
CA GLU A 1 21.86 -24.84 33.99
C GLU A 1 21.35 -23.66 34.84
N ILE A 2 21.78 -23.51 36.10
CA ILE A 2 21.48 -22.30 36.90
C ILE A 2 22.80 -21.72 37.40
N PHE A 3 23.12 -20.51 36.96
CA PHE A 3 24.25 -19.72 37.38
C PHE A 3 23.74 -18.63 38.33
N VAL A 4 24.31 -18.58 39.53
CA VAL A 4 24.02 -17.53 40.52
C VAL A 4 25.36 -16.96 40.96
N ALA A 5 25.63 -15.74 40.53
CA ALA A 5 26.78 -14.95 40.93
C ALA A 5 26.42 -14.03 42.11
N GLY A 6 27.46 -13.40 42.67
CA GLY A 6 27.41 -12.81 44.00
C GLY A 6 27.42 -11.29 43.96
N ALA A 7 28.31 -10.70 44.76
CA ALA A 7 28.66 -9.31 44.63
C ALA A 7 30.05 -9.22 43.99
N GLY A 8 30.26 -8.23 43.12
CA GLY A 8 31.49 -8.06 42.34
C GLY A 8 31.21 -8.20 40.85
N ASN A 9 32.19 -7.88 40.02
CA ASN A 9 32.06 -7.98 38.56
C ASN A 9 32.36 -9.42 38.14
N ASP A 10 31.31 -10.16 37.82
CA ASP A 10 31.34 -11.59 37.53
C ASP A 10 31.25 -11.86 36.01
N THR A 11 31.66 -13.06 35.60
CA THR A 11 31.52 -13.53 34.22
C THR A 11 30.84 -14.89 34.21
N LEU A 12 29.66 -14.96 33.59
CA LEU A 12 28.85 -16.16 33.51
C LEU A 12 28.83 -16.64 32.06
N ILE A 13 29.18 -17.92 31.81
CA ILE A 13 29.30 -18.47 30.46
C ILE A 13 28.43 -19.71 30.35
N GLY A 14 27.37 -19.65 29.53
CA GLY A 14 26.41 -20.75 29.38
C GLY A 14 26.98 -21.98 28.68
N ASN A 15 27.78 -21.78 27.62
CA ASN A 15 28.20 -22.84 26.68
C ASN A 15 27.03 -23.59 26.00
N GLY A 16 25.80 -23.08 26.06
CA GLY A 16 24.62 -23.61 25.38
C GLY A 16 23.61 -24.30 26.31
N GLY A 17 22.43 -24.58 25.79
CA GLY A 17 21.32 -25.18 26.54
C GLY A 17 20.36 -24.16 27.16
N MET A 18 19.44 -24.67 27.99
CA MET A 18 18.45 -23.89 28.71
C MET A 18 19.03 -23.39 30.04
N ASP A 19 19.62 -22.20 30.01
CA ASP A 19 20.35 -21.62 31.12
C ASP A 19 19.59 -20.51 31.84
N VAL A 20 19.75 -20.46 33.16
CA VAL A 20 19.30 -19.37 34.03
C VAL A 20 20.53 -18.64 34.56
N PHE A 21 20.67 -17.37 34.22
CA PHE A 21 21.73 -16.50 34.74
C PHE A 21 21.13 -15.50 35.71
N ASN A 22 21.65 -15.46 36.94
CA ASN A 22 21.43 -14.40 37.90
C ASN A 22 22.81 -13.84 38.27
N ALA A 23 23.19 -12.69 37.74
CA ALA A 23 24.55 -12.19 37.85
C ALA A 23 24.81 -11.47 39.19
N GLY A 24 23.83 -10.71 39.70
CA GLY A 24 23.83 -10.26 41.10
C GLY A 24 24.09 -8.76 41.19
N VAL A 25 25.05 -8.33 42.02
CA VAL A 25 25.41 -6.91 42.13
C VAL A 25 26.84 -6.73 41.64
N GLY A 26 27.04 -5.94 40.59
CA GLY A 26 28.31 -5.86 39.89
C GLY A 26 28.14 -5.28 38.50
N ASN A 27 29.24 -5.06 37.79
CA ASN A 27 29.17 -4.92 36.33
C ASN A 27 29.55 -6.27 35.73
N ASP A 28 28.55 -7.04 35.32
CA ASP A 28 28.70 -8.45 35.00
C ASP A 28 28.70 -8.72 33.49
N ASP A 29 29.39 -9.77 33.09
CA ASP A 29 29.45 -10.26 31.71
C ASP A 29 28.72 -11.60 31.60
N ILE A 30 27.62 -11.65 30.85
CA ILE A 30 26.85 -12.88 30.61
C ILE A 30 27.05 -13.30 29.16
N VAL A 31 27.62 -14.48 28.93
CA VAL A 31 28.00 -14.97 27.59
C VAL A 31 27.05 -16.09 27.16
N ILE A 32 26.35 -15.86 26.05
CA ILE A 32 25.37 -16.79 25.45
C ILE A 32 25.75 -17.17 24.01
N ASN A 33 25.38 -18.37 23.58
CA ASN A 33 25.57 -18.84 22.20
C ASN A 33 24.23 -19.18 21.52
N ALA A 34 24.29 -19.67 20.27
CA ALA A 34 23.10 -20.04 19.48
C ALA A 34 22.08 -20.89 20.26
N SER A 35 22.54 -21.89 21.01
CA SER A 35 21.64 -22.79 21.76
C SER A 35 20.98 -22.10 22.95
N ASN A 36 21.64 -21.11 23.56
CA ASN A 36 21.03 -20.30 24.62
C ASN A 36 19.98 -19.36 24.05
N ILE A 37 20.25 -18.74 22.89
CA ILE A 37 19.28 -17.88 22.20
C ILE A 37 18.01 -18.67 21.86
N THR A 38 18.15 -19.84 21.23
CA THR A 38 17.00 -20.72 20.94
C THR A 38 16.22 -21.10 22.20
N ALA A 39 16.90 -21.29 23.33
CA ALA A 39 16.23 -21.56 24.60
C ALA A 39 15.51 -20.31 25.15
N LEU A 40 16.05 -19.11 24.98
CA LEU A 40 15.41 -17.86 25.41
C LEU A 40 14.14 -17.57 24.59
N GLU A 41 14.14 -17.87 23.30
CA GLU A 41 12.99 -17.70 22.38
C GLU A 41 11.87 -18.72 22.61
N GLN A 42 12.20 -19.93 23.10
CA GLN A 42 11.19 -20.99 23.26
C GLN A 42 10.09 -20.63 24.27
N VAL A 43 8.84 -20.58 23.82
CA VAL A 43 7.66 -20.44 24.70
C VAL A 43 7.07 -21.81 25.08
N GLY A 44 6.52 -21.94 26.30
CA GLY A 44 5.85 -23.16 26.75
C GLY A 44 6.22 -23.67 28.15
N VAL A 45 5.44 -24.65 28.64
CA VAL A 45 5.56 -25.19 30.00
C VAL A 45 6.88 -25.93 30.18
N GLY A 46 7.68 -25.51 31.17
CA GLY A 46 8.94 -26.15 31.51
C GLY A 46 10.20 -25.46 30.99
N ASN A 47 10.07 -24.42 30.15
CA ASN A 47 11.20 -23.59 29.81
C ASN A 47 11.54 -22.61 30.95
N ARG A 48 12.81 -22.55 31.32
CA ARG A 48 13.33 -21.70 32.38
C ARG A 48 14.42 -20.75 31.93
N ALA A 49 14.78 -20.73 30.64
CA ALA A 49 15.86 -19.89 30.14
C ALA A 49 15.62 -18.42 30.53
N ARG A 50 16.61 -17.81 31.18
CA ARG A 50 16.52 -16.44 31.69
C ARG A 50 17.91 -15.84 31.88
N VAL A 51 18.00 -14.53 31.66
CA VAL A 51 19.14 -13.67 31.87
C VAL A 51 18.70 -12.54 32.79
N ASP A 52 19.40 -12.36 33.90
CA ASP A 52 19.14 -11.35 34.92
C ASP A 52 20.50 -10.80 35.34
N GLY A 53 20.85 -9.58 34.90
CA GLY A 53 22.12 -8.93 35.26
C GLY A 53 22.10 -8.47 36.71
N GLY A 54 20.98 -7.90 37.14
CA GLY A 54 20.78 -7.43 38.50
C GLY A 54 21.21 -5.97 38.67
N GLY A 55 22.17 -5.72 39.56
CA GLY A 55 22.53 -4.36 39.96
C GLY A 55 23.89 -3.92 39.44
N GLY A 56 23.92 -3.07 38.42
CA GLY A 56 25.13 -2.37 37.98
C GLY A 56 25.06 -1.98 36.52
N ILE A 57 26.14 -2.20 35.77
CA ILE A 57 26.15 -2.09 34.30
C ILE A 57 26.52 -3.45 33.74
N ASP A 58 25.51 -4.17 33.31
CA ASP A 58 25.62 -5.58 32.93
C ASP A 58 25.61 -5.72 31.40
N THR A 59 26.42 -6.67 30.92
CA THR A 59 26.67 -6.90 29.50
C THR A 59 26.25 -8.30 29.08
N LEU A 60 25.30 -8.40 28.15
CA LEU A 60 24.94 -9.64 27.46
C LEU A 60 25.78 -9.80 26.19
N LYS A 61 26.62 -10.83 26.12
CA LYS A 61 27.59 -11.07 25.03
C LYS A 61 27.23 -12.27 24.18
N LEU A 62 27.25 -12.10 22.87
CA LEU A 62 27.08 -13.19 21.90
C LEU A 62 28.41 -13.90 21.61
N GLN A 63 28.41 -15.23 21.77
CA GLN A 63 29.53 -16.11 21.42
C GLN A 63 29.16 -16.97 20.21
N GLY A 64 29.52 -16.52 19.01
CA GLY A 64 29.31 -17.27 17.77
C GLY A 64 29.47 -16.40 16.54
N ALA A 65 29.00 -16.88 15.39
CA ALA A 65 28.94 -16.14 14.14
C ALA A 65 27.61 -16.46 13.46
N GLY A 66 27.03 -15.49 12.75
CA GLY A 66 25.71 -15.63 12.14
C GLY A 66 24.59 -15.78 13.16
N LEU A 67 24.77 -15.25 14.38
CA LEU A 67 23.75 -15.32 15.42
C LEU A 67 22.78 -14.16 15.27
N THR A 68 21.49 -14.42 15.47
CA THR A 68 20.46 -13.39 15.61
C THR A 68 19.92 -13.45 17.02
N LEU A 69 20.09 -12.38 17.80
CA LEU A 69 19.39 -12.18 19.06
C LEU A 69 18.15 -11.32 18.77
N ASP A 70 16.99 -11.94 18.69
CA ASP A 70 15.73 -11.25 18.41
C ASP A 70 14.96 -11.04 19.71
N LEU A 71 15.10 -9.84 20.30
CA LEU A 71 14.42 -9.49 21.55
C LEU A 71 12.90 -9.47 21.37
N THR A 72 12.42 -9.15 20.16
CA THR A 72 10.98 -9.15 19.84
C THR A 72 10.35 -10.55 19.95
N LYS A 73 11.15 -11.63 19.94
CA LYS A 73 10.70 -13.02 20.18
C LYS A 73 10.90 -13.51 21.61
N ILE A 74 11.53 -12.70 22.47
CA ILE A 74 11.89 -13.08 23.83
C ILE A 74 11.06 -12.24 24.78
N SER A 75 10.16 -12.89 25.53
CA SER A 75 9.35 -12.19 26.54
C SER A 75 10.22 -11.33 27.47
N ASP A 76 9.80 -10.08 27.71
CA ASP A 76 10.45 -9.04 28.52
C ASP A 76 10.84 -9.45 29.94
N ARG A 77 10.32 -10.59 30.44
CA ARG A 77 10.69 -11.14 31.76
C ARG A 77 11.88 -12.09 31.72
N ARG A 78 12.36 -12.45 30.52
CA ARG A 78 13.44 -13.42 30.31
C ARG A 78 14.81 -12.79 30.17
N ILE A 79 14.89 -11.54 29.74
CA ILE A 79 16.12 -10.75 29.75
C ILE A 79 15.79 -9.48 30.50
N GLN A 80 16.47 -9.24 31.61
CA GLN A 80 16.26 -8.05 32.43
C GLN A 80 17.58 -7.60 33.06
N ASP A 81 17.59 -6.32 33.45
CA ASP A 81 18.72 -5.67 34.08
C ASP A 81 20.01 -5.83 33.24
N ILE A 82 19.90 -5.51 31.95
CA ILE A 82 21.00 -5.48 30.97
C ILE A 82 21.08 -4.08 30.36
N GLU A 83 22.24 -3.43 30.50
CA GLU A 83 22.48 -2.09 29.94
C GLU A 83 23.31 -2.12 28.66
N VAL A 84 24.01 -3.22 28.40
CA VAL A 84 24.89 -3.39 27.23
C VAL A 84 24.62 -4.73 26.56
N ILE A 85 24.43 -4.73 25.25
CA ILE A 85 24.45 -5.94 24.42
C ILE A 85 25.68 -5.88 23.52
N ASP A 86 26.52 -6.90 23.60
CA ASP A 86 27.73 -7.04 22.80
C ASP A 86 27.52 -8.16 21.77
N ILE A 87 27.34 -7.74 20.51
CA ILE A 87 27.15 -8.64 19.37
C ILE A 87 28.45 -8.90 18.60
N THR A 88 29.62 -8.49 19.11
CA THR A 88 30.89 -8.59 18.37
C THR A 88 31.26 -10.00 17.93
N GLY A 89 30.98 -11.03 18.74
CA GLY A 89 31.16 -12.44 18.39
C GLY A 89 32.43 -12.80 17.60
N SER A 90 32.35 -13.84 16.78
CA SER A 90 33.43 -14.35 15.91
C SER A 90 33.16 -14.14 14.41
N GLY A 91 32.02 -13.54 14.07
CA GLY A 91 31.57 -13.16 12.73
C GLY A 91 30.32 -12.30 12.85
N ASN A 92 29.67 -12.01 11.72
CA ASN A 92 28.50 -11.13 11.64
C ASN A 92 27.33 -11.64 12.48
N ASN A 93 26.85 -10.85 13.42
CA ASN A 93 25.67 -11.14 14.23
C ASN A 93 24.64 -10.00 14.13
N THR A 94 23.40 -10.32 14.43
CA THR A 94 22.27 -9.39 14.34
C THR A 94 21.60 -9.26 15.70
N LEU A 95 21.28 -8.04 16.12
CA LEU A 95 20.38 -7.74 17.23
C LEU A 95 19.09 -7.14 16.67
N LYS A 96 17.92 -7.72 16.97
CA LYS A 96 16.62 -7.13 16.63
C LYS A 96 15.89 -6.72 17.91
N LEU A 97 15.33 -5.50 17.92
CA LEU A 97 14.62 -4.93 19.07
C LEU A 97 13.57 -3.87 18.69
N ASN A 98 12.62 -3.63 19.59
CA ASN A 98 11.67 -2.52 19.56
C ASN A 98 11.83 -1.57 20.76
N LEU A 99 10.90 -0.63 20.95
CA LEU A 99 10.92 0.32 22.07
C LEU A 99 10.73 -0.37 23.43
N ASP A 100 9.77 -1.30 23.51
CA ASP A 100 9.46 -2.04 24.75
C ASP A 100 10.67 -2.84 25.22
N ASP A 101 11.42 -3.44 24.30
CA ASP A 101 12.67 -4.13 24.61
C ASP A 101 13.68 -3.20 25.31
N VAL A 102 13.80 -1.94 24.89
CA VAL A 102 14.72 -0.97 25.53
C VAL A 102 14.21 -0.52 26.89
N LEU A 103 12.89 -0.33 27.03
CA LEU A 103 12.27 0.07 28.29
C LEU A 103 12.29 -1.05 29.34
N HIS A 104 12.27 -2.31 28.91
CA HIS A 104 12.28 -3.48 29.78
C HIS A 104 13.65 -4.14 29.93
N ALA A 105 14.63 -3.77 29.10
CA ALA A 105 15.99 -4.29 29.20
C ALA A 105 16.62 -3.99 30.56
N SER A 106 16.38 -2.81 31.15
CA SER A 106 16.96 -2.42 32.44
C SER A 106 15.96 -1.72 33.36
N SER A 107 15.94 -2.11 34.64
CA SER A 107 15.16 -1.41 35.66
C SER A 107 15.80 -0.09 36.13
N SER A 108 17.04 0.19 35.72
CA SER A 108 17.85 1.32 36.23
C SER A 108 18.02 2.46 35.22
N THR A 109 17.82 2.19 33.93
CA THR A 109 18.02 3.16 32.85
C THR A 109 17.18 2.80 31.63
N ASN A 110 16.74 3.81 30.88
CA ASN A 110 16.08 3.63 29.58
C ASN A 110 17.11 3.74 28.44
N VAL A 111 18.36 3.33 28.70
CA VAL A 111 19.47 3.47 27.74
C VAL A 111 20.09 2.10 27.51
N LEU A 112 19.96 1.60 26.29
CA LEU A 112 20.58 0.35 25.86
C LEU A 112 21.76 0.65 24.95
N LYS A 113 22.95 0.14 25.29
CA LYS A 113 24.15 0.28 24.45
C LYS A 113 24.40 -1.00 23.68
N VAL A 114 24.75 -0.86 22.40
CA VAL A 114 25.09 -1.98 21.53
C VAL A 114 26.53 -1.86 21.06
N LEU A 115 27.33 -2.89 21.37
CA LEU A 115 28.70 -3.07 20.91
C LEU A 115 28.73 -4.08 19.77
N GLY A 116 29.59 -3.86 18.78
CA GLY A 116 29.65 -4.67 17.56
C GLY A 116 30.84 -4.27 16.70
N ASN A 117 31.12 -5.08 15.68
CA ASN A 117 32.19 -4.88 14.71
C ASN A 117 31.65 -4.83 13.27
N SER A 118 32.56 -4.71 12.30
CA SER A 118 32.20 -4.60 10.89
C SER A 118 31.52 -5.88 10.41
N GLY A 119 30.27 -5.74 9.94
CA GLY A 119 29.44 -6.84 9.47
C GLY A 119 28.33 -7.24 10.44
N ASP A 120 28.37 -6.74 11.67
CA ASP A 120 27.25 -6.84 12.60
C ASP A 120 26.12 -5.86 12.23
N GLU A 121 24.91 -6.24 12.60
CA GLU A 121 23.68 -5.52 12.29
C GLU A 121 22.81 -5.31 13.53
N VAL A 122 22.20 -4.13 13.64
CA VAL A 122 21.12 -3.86 14.58
C VAL A 122 19.87 -3.55 13.77
N ILE A 123 18.78 -4.25 14.04
CA ILE A 123 17.45 -4.00 13.49
C ILE A 123 16.64 -3.34 14.59
N ALA A 124 16.40 -2.03 14.50
CA ALA A 124 15.69 -1.27 15.53
C ALA A 124 14.35 -0.74 15.02
N ILE A 125 13.28 -1.09 15.74
CA ILE A 125 11.90 -0.68 15.49
C ILE A 125 11.59 0.45 16.49
N GLY A 126 11.27 1.66 15.99
CA GLY A 126 10.66 2.70 16.83
C GLY A 126 11.64 3.69 17.41
N PHE A 127 12.68 4.04 16.66
CA PHE A 127 13.68 5.01 17.10
C PHE A 127 13.88 6.10 16.03
N ASN A 128 13.88 7.36 16.47
CA ASN A 128 14.07 8.51 15.57
C ASN A 128 15.54 8.68 15.15
N ASP A 129 15.75 9.32 13.99
CA ASP A 129 17.07 9.52 13.38
C ASP A 129 18.08 10.19 14.33
N LEU A 130 19.37 10.06 13.96
CA LEU A 130 20.55 10.57 14.67
C LEU A 130 20.28 11.89 15.39
N THR A 131 20.12 11.81 16.70
CA THR A 131 19.97 13.02 17.50
C THR A 131 21.33 13.61 17.86
N THR A 132 22.35 12.77 18.09
CA THR A 132 23.75 13.15 18.35
C THR A 132 24.70 11.93 18.33
N GLU A 133 26.02 12.16 18.25
CA GLU A 133 27.05 11.16 18.58
C GLU A 133 27.63 11.40 19.98
N LYS A 134 28.01 10.33 20.69
CA LYS A 134 28.66 10.43 22.01
C LYS A 134 29.75 9.39 22.19
N THR A 135 30.89 9.81 22.71
CA THR A 135 31.99 8.90 23.06
C THR A 135 31.97 8.63 24.56
N VAL A 136 31.87 7.35 24.95
CA VAL A 136 31.97 6.89 26.33
C VAL A 136 33.00 5.75 26.40
N ASN A 137 33.95 5.87 27.32
CA ASN A 137 35.01 4.86 27.55
C ASN A 137 35.79 4.46 26.27
N GLY A 138 35.98 5.41 25.35
CA GLY A 138 36.72 5.19 24.09
C GLY A 138 35.89 4.58 22.96
N VAL A 139 34.61 4.26 23.19
CA VAL A 139 33.67 3.83 22.15
C VAL A 139 32.79 5.00 21.75
N THR A 140 32.68 5.26 20.45
CA THR A 140 31.77 6.27 19.90
C THR A 140 30.47 5.61 19.47
N TYR A 141 29.36 6.11 19.99
CA TYR A 141 28.01 5.65 19.70
C TYR A 141 27.25 6.70 18.89
N ALA A 142 26.44 6.24 17.95
CA ALA A 142 25.32 7.00 17.42
C ALA A 142 24.12 6.81 18.38
N ILE A 143 23.47 7.92 18.76
CA ILE A 143 22.33 7.90 19.69
C ILE A 143 21.03 8.08 18.92
N TYR A 144 20.13 7.12 19.13
CA TYR A 144 18.77 7.13 18.61
C TYR A 144 17.83 7.31 19.79
N ALA A 145 17.10 8.42 19.80
CA ALA A 145 16.14 8.72 20.85
C ALA A 145 14.75 8.37 20.34
N HIS A 146 13.92 7.84 21.23
CA HIS A 146 12.48 7.85 21.03
C HIS A 146 11.88 8.96 21.88
N SER A 147 11.22 9.93 21.24
CA SER A 147 10.49 10.98 21.92
C SER A 147 9.10 10.48 22.26
N ASP A 148 8.96 9.82 23.41
CA ASP A 148 7.66 9.47 23.94
C ASP A 148 7.02 10.72 24.60
N ALA A 149 5.87 11.15 24.10
CA ALA A 149 5.11 12.25 24.70
C ALA A 149 4.45 11.89 26.05
N ASN A 150 4.48 10.62 26.46
CA ASN A 150 3.73 10.08 27.60
C ASN A 150 4.57 9.56 28.78
N THR A 151 5.91 9.62 28.73
CA THR A 151 6.75 9.40 29.93
C THR A 151 7.74 10.54 30.10
N THR A 152 8.15 10.83 31.33
CA THR A 152 9.22 11.82 31.58
C THR A 152 10.63 11.29 31.23
N ALA A 153 10.74 10.11 30.63
CA ALA A 153 12.01 9.41 30.44
C ALA A 153 12.23 9.04 28.97
N ASN A 154 13.04 9.85 28.29
CA ASN A 154 13.51 9.56 26.94
C ASN A 154 14.23 8.20 26.92
N ALA A 155 13.78 7.26 26.09
CA ALA A 155 14.52 6.03 25.81
C ALA A 155 15.59 6.31 24.74
N GLU A 156 16.80 5.79 24.94
CA GLU A 156 17.91 5.97 24.01
C GLU A 156 18.56 4.63 23.66
N LEU A 157 18.65 4.34 22.36
CA LEU A 157 19.46 3.26 21.83
C LEU A 157 20.80 3.83 21.36
N TRP A 158 21.90 3.31 21.90
CA TRP A 158 23.26 3.77 21.61
C TRP A 158 23.99 2.69 20.83
N VAL A 159 24.14 2.85 19.52
CA VAL A 159 24.77 1.85 18.66
C VAL A 159 26.21 2.26 18.36
N GLN A 160 27.18 1.39 18.63
CA GLN A 160 28.58 1.66 18.35
C GLN A 160 28.79 1.94 16.85
N LYS A 161 29.59 2.96 16.55
CA LYS A 161 29.93 3.35 15.18
C LYS A 161 30.65 2.23 14.44
N GLY A 162 30.16 1.89 13.26
CA GLY A 162 30.70 0.81 12.41
C GLY A 162 29.83 -0.45 12.36
N ILE A 163 28.76 -0.52 13.16
CA ILE A 163 27.67 -1.49 13.05
C ILE A 163 26.67 -0.99 11.99
N THR A 164 26.13 -1.88 11.17
CA THR A 164 25.01 -1.57 10.27
C THR A 164 23.74 -1.44 11.11
N LEU A 165 23.06 -0.29 11.07
CA LEU A 165 21.75 -0.14 11.69
C LEU A 165 20.68 -0.14 10.60
N THR A 166 19.85 -1.17 10.60
CA THR A 166 18.68 -1.30 9.73
C THR A 166 17.46 -0.86 10.55
N ARG A 167 16.75 0.16 10.10
CA ARG A 167 15.46 0.56 10.68
C ARG A 167 14.36 0.03 9.78
N SER A 168 13.22 -0.30 10.37
CA SER A 168 12.02 -0.69 9.61
C SER A 168 11.73 0.35 8.52
N GLN A 169 11.27 -0.11 7.37
CA GLN A 169 11.37 0.58 6.07
C GLN A 169 10.01 1.18 5.67
N CYS A 170 9.94 2.36 5.04
CA CYS A 170 8.70 2.98 4.55
C CYS A 170 8.24 2.39 3.20
N GLY A 171 8.60 1.14 2.90
CA GLY A 171 8.37 0.49 1.60
C GLY A 171 9.61 0.43 0.70
N PHE A 172 9.43 0.00 -0.55
CA PHE A 172 10.50 -0.40 -1.45
C PHE A 172 10.34 0.11 -2.89
N THR A 173 11.46 0.11 -3.63
CA THR A 173 11.48 0.49 -5.05
C THR A 173 11.33 -0.74 -5.94
N ILE A 174 10.53 -0.61 -7.02
CA ILE A 174 10.43 -1.56 -8.13
C ILE A 174 11.04 -0.92 -9.38
N ASN A 175 12.18 -1.45 -9.82
CA ASN A 175 12.93 -0.94 -10.95
C ASN A 175 12.53 -1.64 -12.26
N GLY A 176 12.25 -0.85 -13.30
CA GLY A 176 11.91 -1.34 -14.64
C GLY A 176 13.01 -2.21 -15.27
N GLU A 177 12.57 -3.19 -16.07
CA GLU A 177 13.43 -4.20 -16.71
C GLU A 177 14.35 -3.61 -17.78
N SER A 178 13.80 -2.96 -18.81
CA SER A 178 14.57 -2.40 -19.94
C SER A 178 14.17 -0.97 -20.29
N ALA A 179 15.14 -0.18 -20.77
CA ALA A 179 14.91 1.21 -21.15
C ALA A 179 13.85 1.35 -22.26
N GLY A 180 12.87 2.22 -22.04
CA GLY A 180 11.78 2.50 -22.97
C GLY A 180 10.54 1.63 -22.78
N ASP A 181 10.55 0.67 -21.85
CA ASP A 181 9.40 -0.20 -21.55
C ASP A 181 8.25 0.57 -20.87
N ASN A 182 8.56 1.72 -20.25
CA ASN A 182 7.62 2.57 -19.52
C ASN A 182 6.86 1.81 -18.42
N SER A 183 7.55 0.97 -17.63
CA SER A 183 6.94 0.31 -16.46
C SER A 183 6.47 1.36 -15.43
N GLY A 184 5.38 1.09 -14.71
CA GLY A 184 4.82 2.08 -13.78
C GLY A 184 4.03 3.20 -14.48
N TYR A 185 3.65 3.00 -15.75
CA TYR A 185 2.67 3.86 -16.43
C TYR A 185 1.26 3.62 -15.88
N SER A 186 0.96 2.38 -15.50
CA SER A 186 -0.24 1.96 -14.80
C SER A 186 0.20 0.96 -13.73
N VAL A 187 -0.29 1.17 -12.50
CA VAL A 187 -0.06 0.33 -11.32
C VAL A 187 -1.38 0.13 -10.60
N SER A 188 -1.52 -0.98 -9.88
CA SER A 188 -2.70 -1.29 -9.06
C SER A 188 -2.33 -2.30 -7.97
N ASN A 189 -3.09 -2.34 -6.88
CA ASN A 189 -3.22 -3.57 -6.09
C ASN A 189 -3.65 -4.71 -7.04
N ALA A 190 -3.10 -5.90 -6.83
CA ALA A 190 -3.52 -7.12 -7.50
C ALA A 190 -4.41 -8.00 -6.61
N GLY A 191 -4.49 -7.74 -5.30
CA GLY A 191 -5.05 -8.65 -4.31
C GLY A 191 -4.09 -9.80 -4.00
N ASP A 192 -4.52 -10.81 -3.25
CA ASP A 192 -3.74 -12.01 -2.97
C ASP A 192 -3.84 -12.99 -4.13
N VAL A 193 -3.11 -12.71 -5.21
CA VAL A 193 -3.17 -13.54 -6.43
C VAL A 193 -2.48 -14.88 -6.25
N ASN A 194 -1.76 -15.09 -5.15
CA ASN A 194 -0.97 -16.28 -4.91
C ASN A 194 -1.47 -17.09 -3.69
N GLY A 195 -2.36 -16.54 -2.87
CA GLY A 195 -2.96 -17.21 -1.72
C GLY A 195 -2.03 -17.31 -0.52
N ASP A 196 -1.08 -16.39 -0.35
CA ASP A 196 -0.16 -16.37 0.80
C ASP A 196 -0.60 -15.41 1.92
N GLY A 197 -1.73 -14.72 1.73
CA GLY A 197 -2.32 -13.80 2.70
C GLY A 197 -1.69 -12.41 2.70
N LEU A 198 -0.81 -12.10 1.74
CA LEU A 198 -0.31 -10.75 1.49
C LEU A 198 -0.91 -10.22 0.20
N ASP A 199 -1.19 -8.93 0.16
CA ASP A 199 -1.59 -8.31 -1.10
C ASP A 199 -0.42 -8.26 -2.09
N ASP A 200 -0.69 -8.59 -3.34
CA ASP A 200 0.26 -8.56 -4.44
C ASP A 200 0.06 -7.31 -5.31
N LEU A 201 1.00 -7.05 -6.21
CA LEU A 201 1.02 -5.85 -7.02
C LEU A 201 1.06 -6.16 -8.51
N ILE A 202 0.37 -5.36 -9.32
CA ILE A 202 0.51 -5.40 -10.78
C ILE A 202 1.12 -4.10 -11.33
N VAL A 203 2.18 -4.24 -12.13
CA VAL A 203 2.90 -3.13 -12.77
C VAL A 203 2.88 -3.30 -14.29
N GLY A 204 2.20 -2.37 -14.97
CA GLY A 204 2.11 -2.34 -16.43
C GLY A 204 3.33 -1.72 -17.11
N ALA A 205 3.84 -2.37 -18.16
CA ALA A 205 4.94 -1.92 -19.02
C ALA A 205 4.56 -2.01 -20.50
N GLY A 206 3.53 -1.25 -20.88
CA GLY A 206 2.92 -1.30 -22.22
C GLY A 206 3.86 -1.05 -23.40
N SER A 207 5.05 -0.48 -23.21
CA SER A 207 6.00 -0.26 -24.32
C SER A 207 7.05 -1.37 -24.47
N ALA A 208 7.01 -2.39 -23.62
CA ALA A 208 7.97 -3.49 -23.64
C ALA A 208 7.98 -4.26 -24.97
N ASN A 209 9.18 -4.64 -25.41
CA ASN A 209 9.37 -5.48 -26.60
C ASN A 209 9.52 -6.94 -26.19
N LEU A 210 8.84 -7.85 -26.90
CA LEU A 210 8.85 -9.28 -26.58
C LEU A 210 9.30 -10.09 -27.79
N ASN A 211 10.48 -10.72 -27.74
CA ASN A 211 10.94 -11.72 -28.72
C ASN A 211 10.73 -11.31 -30.20
N GLY A 212 11.02 -10.04 -30.55
CA GLY A 212 10.83 -9.50 -31.91
C GLY A 212 9.46 -8.87 -32.18
N LYS A 213 8.49 -8.99 -31.26
CA LYS A 213 7.23 -8.23 -31.26
C LYS A 213 7.47 -6.85 -30.64
N SER A 214 7.54 -5.82 -31.48
CA SER A 214 7.75 -4.45 -30.98
C SER A 214 6.54 -4.00 -30.17
N LYS A 215 6.74 -3.48 -28.96
CA LYS A 215 5.68 -2.92 -28.12
C LYS A 215 4.48 -3.86 -27.95
N ALA A 216 4.75 -5.15 -27.79
CA ALA A 216 3.72 -6.09 -27.38
C ALA A 216 3.22 -5.77 -25.97
N GLY A 217 4.11 -5.21 -25.15
CA GLY A 217 3.82 -4.90 -23.75
C GLY A 217 4.01 -6.10 -22.83
N LYS A 218 4.19 -5.80 -21.55
CA LYS A 218 4.26 -6.76 -20.45
C LYS A 218 3.51 -6.19 -19.25
N SER A 219 3.01 -7.06 -18.39
CA SER A 219 2.63 -6.74 -17.02
C SER A 219 3.40 -7.63 -16.07
N TYR A 220 3.83 -7.09 -14.94
CA TYR A 220 4.58 -7.81 -13.91
C TYR A 220 3.71 -7.91 -12.68
N ILE A 221 3.54 -9.13 -12.20
CA ILE A 221 2.91 -9.42 -10.92
C ILE A 221 4.06 -9.59 -9.95
N VAL A 222 4.02 -8.80 -8.89
CA VAL A 222 5.04 -8.75 -7.86
C VAL A 222 4.38 -9.20 -6.57
N PHE A 223 4.86 -10.29 -6.00
CA PHE A 223 4.27 -10.81 -4.78
C PHE A 223 4.59 -9.93 -3.58
N GLY A 224 3.65 -9.84 -2.65
CA GLY A 224 3.79 -9.17 -1.36
C GLY A 224 5.00 -9.72 -0.59
N LYS A 225 5.62 -8.86 0.22
CA LYS A 225 6.75 -9.22 1.07
C LYS A 225 6.94 -8.25 2.22
N GLN A 226 7.41 -8.80 3.34
CA GLN A 226 7.65 -8.04 4.56
C GLN A 226 8.93 -7.20 4.54
N ASP A 227 9.97 -7.66 3.81
CA ASP A 227 11.19 -6.88 3.66
C ASP A 227 10.98 -5.74 2.65
N ALA A 228 11.79 -4.68 2.72
CA ALA A 228 11.74 -3.60 1.74
C ALA A 228 12.97 -3.56 0.82
N ASP A 229 13.53 -4.74 0.52
CA ASP A 229 14.55 -4.85 -0.52
C ASP A 229 13.98 -4.38 -1.87
N THR A 230 14.82 -3.70 -2.64
CA THR A 230 14.48 -3.25 -3.98
C THR A 230 14.24 -4.45 -4.90
N ILE A 231 13.17 -4.37 -5.69
CA ILE A 231 12.83 -5.36 -6.72
C ILE A 231 13.30 -4.86 -8.07
N GLU A 232 14.00 -5.72 -8.82
CA GLU A 232 14.22 -5.51 -10.25
C GLU A 232 13.19 -6.34 -11.03
N LEU A 233 12.42 -5.73 -11.94
CA LEU A 233 11.44 -6.48 -12.76
C LEU A 233 12.08 -7.56 -13.64
N SER A 234 13.40 -7.48 -13.88
CA SER A 234 14.16 -8.56 -14.50
C SER A 234 14.23 -9.85 -13.64
N ALA A 235 14.15 -9.73 -12.30
CA ALA A 235 14.07 -10.87 -11.38
C ALA A 235 12.69 -11.52 -11.42
N ILE A 236 11.62 -10.70 -11.49
CA ILE A 236 10.25 -11.18 -11.71
C ILE A 236 10.15 -11.93 -13.05
N ALA A 237 10.74 -11.37 -14.12
CA ALA A 237 10.84 -12.04 -15.42
C ALA A 237 11.64 -13.36 -15.38
N ALA A 238 12.49 -13.55 -14.37
CA ALA A 238 13.20 -14.79 -14.11
C ALA A 238 12.46 -15.74 -13.14
N GLY A 239 11.22 -15.41 -12.75
CA GLY A 239 10.34 -16.22 -11.90
C GLY A 239 10.64 -16.13 -10.40
N LYS A 240 11.21 -15.02 -9.93
CA LYS A 240 11.48 -14.78 -8.50
C LYS A 240 10.56 -13.71 -7.95
N GLY A 241 9.81 -14.01 -6.89
CA GLY A 241 8.94 -13.05 -6.20
C GLY A 241 7.75 -12.56 -7.02
N GLY A 242 7.27 -13.39 -7.96
CA GLY A 242 6.16 -13.05 -8.86
C GLY A 242 6.30 -13.66 -10.25
N PHE A 243 5.46 -13.23 -11.18
CA PHE A 243 5.45 -13.70 -12.57
C PHE A 243 5.16 -12.58 -13.59
N VAL A 244 5.28 -12.91 -14.88
CA VAL A 244 5.08 -11.95 -15.97
C VAL A 244 3.93 -12.39 -16.87
N ILE A 245 3.13 -11.42 -17.30
CA ILE A 245 2.15 -11.54 -18.37
C ILE A 245 2.71 -10.90 -19.63
N ASN A 246 2.88 -11.70 -20.67
CA ASN A 246 3.44 -11.30 -21.96
C ASN A 246 2.34 -10.97 -22.98
N GLY A 247 2.46 -9.81 -23.64
CA GLY A 247 1.52 -9.35 -24.66
C GLY A 247 1.36 -10.29 -25.86
N GLU A 248 0.15 -10.35 -26.43
CA GLU A 248 -0.21 -11.28 -27.51
C GLU A 248 0.56 -11.00 -28.81
N SER A 249 0.49 -9.77 -29.33
CA SER A 249 0.94 -9.35 -30.66
C SER A 249 1.76 -8.06 -30.62
N ALA A 250 2.46 -7.76 -31.72
CA ALA A 250 3.25 -6.53 -31.81
C ALA A 250 2.33 -5.30 -31.88
N LYS A 251 2.64 -4.28 -31.10
CA LYS A 251 1.88 -3.03 -30.93
C LYS A 251 0.55 -3.17 -30.19
N ASP A 252 0.36 -4.25 -29.43
CA ASP A 252 -0.80 -4.39 -28.56
C ASP A 252 -0.73 -3.44 -27.36
N TYR A 253 0.49 -3.10 -26.91
CA TYR A 253 0.72 -2.35 -25.69
C TYR A 253 0.04 -2.96 -24.45
N SER A 254 0.07 -4.28 -24.29
CA SER A 254 -0.43 -4.96 -23.09
C SER A 254 0.21 -4.41 -21.82
N GLY A 255 -0.60 -4.17 -20.78
CA GLY A 255 -0.12 -3.50 -19.56
C GLY A 255 -0.04 -1.98 -19.72
N HIS A 256 -0.77 -1.42 -20.69
CA HIS A 256 -1.02 0.03 -20.75
C HIS A 256 -2.01 0.48 -19.66
N SER A 257 -2.95 -0.40 -19.31
CA SER A 257 -3.88 -0.29 -18.19
C SER A 257 -3.92 -1.65 -17.51
N VAL A 258 -3.81 -1.67 -16.18
CA VAL A 258 -3.86 -2.87 -15.34
C VAL A 258 -4.69 -2.57 -14.09
N SER A 259 -5.39 -3.57 -13.58
CA SER A 259 -6.11 -3.50 -12.30
C SER A 259 -6.25 -4.90 -11.71
N SER A 260 -6.51 -5.01 -10.40
CA SER A 260 -7.12 -6.22 -9.86
C SER A 260 -8.50 -6.43 -10.51
N ALA A 261 -8.87 -7.69 -10.67
CA ALA A 261 -10.20 -8.11 -11.07
C ALA A 261 -11.01 -8.64 -9.88
N GLY A 262 -10.40 -8.83 -8.71
CA GLY A 262 -10.97 -9.63 -7.62
C GLY A 262 -11.05 -11.12 -7.99
N ASP A 263 -11.74 -11.94 -7.20
CA ASP A 263 -11.96 -13.36 -7.50
C ASP A 263 -13.14 -13.53 -8.47
N VAL A 264 -12.88 -13.30 -9.76
CA VAL A 264 -13.94 -13.37 -10.77
C VAL A 264 -14.38 -14.79 -11.07
N ASN A 265 -13.61 -15.79 -10.66
CA ASN A 265 -13.81 -17.19 -11.02
C ASN A 265 -14.23 -18.07 -9.81
N GLY A 266 -14.13 -17.55 -8.61
CA GLY A 266 -14.55 -18.19 -7.36
C GLY A 266 -13.57 -19.26 -6.88
N ASP A 267 -12.28 -19.16 -7.20
CA ASP A 267 -11.25 -20.11 -6.75
C ASP A 267 -10.52 -19.66 -5.47
N GLY A 268 -10.85 -18.49 -4.95
CA GLY A 268 -10.31 -17.90 -3.74
C GLY A 268 -8.95 -17.24 -3.91
N LEU A 269 -8.50 -17.04 -5.16
CA LEU A 269 -7.35 -16.20 -5.49
C LEU A 269 -7.84 -14.96 -6.22
N ASP A 270 -7.20 -13.82 -5.98
CA ASP A 270 -7.52 -12.64 -6.76
C ASP A 270 -7.01 -12.78 -8.21
N ASP A 271 -7.84 -12.34 -9.14
CA ASP A 271 -7.58 -12.34 -10.57
C ASP A 271 -7.16 -10.96 -11.05
N LEU A 272 -6.71 -10.89 -12.30
CA LEU A 272 -6.09 -9.69 -12.87
C LEU A 272 -6.76 -9.32 -14.18
N ILE A 273 -6.95 -8.01 -14.40
CA ILE A 273 -7.38 -7.48 -15.70
C ILE A 273 -6.25 -6.69 -16.37
N VAL A 274 -5.94 -7.07 -17.61
CA VAL A 274 -4.88 -6.44 -18.42
C VAL A 274 -5.47 -5.89 -19.71
N GLY A 275 -5.38 -4.57 -19.87
CA GLY A 275 -5.85 -3.85 -21.05
C GLY A 275 -4.78 -3.69 -22.13
N THR A 276 -5.22 -3.65 -23.39
CA THR A 276 -4.41 -3.36 -24.58
C THR A 276 -4.92 -2.12 -25.32
N ARG A 277 -4.11 -1.56 -26.22
CA ARG A 277 -4.54 -0.46 -27.12
C ARG A 277 -5.25 -0.93 -28.39
N GLU A 278 -5.34 -2.24 -28.61
CA GLU A 278 -5.91 -2.86 -29.82
C GLU A 278 -7.27 -3.54 -29.54
N ALA A 279 -8.02 -3.03 -28.56
CA ALA A 279 -9.38 -3.45 -28.27
C ALA A 279 -9.56 -4.90 -27.78
N LYS A 280 -8.63 -5.35 -26.93
CA LYS A 280 -8.81 -6.55 -26.11
C LYS A 280 -8.46 -6.26 -24.66
N SER A 281 -9.22 -6.85 -23.75
CA SER A 281 -8.89 -6.97 -22.34
C SER A 281 -8.76 -8.45 -21.99
N TYR A 282 -7.85 -8.77 -21.09
CA TYR A 282 -7.60 -10.15 -20.69
C TYR A 282 -7.82 -10.26 -19.20
N ILE A 283 -8.61 -11.24 -18.81
CA ILE A 283 -8.70 -11.69 -17.44
C ILE A 283 -7.70 -12.81 -17.30
N VAL A 284 -6.85 -12.70 -16.28
CA VAL A 284 -5.75 -13.61 -16.01
C VAL A 284 -5.93 -14.09 -14.59
N PHE A 285 -6.09 -15.41 -14.42
CA PHE A 285 -6.39 -15.94 -13.11
C PHE A 285 -5.17 -15.98 -12.19
N GLY A 286 -5.44 -15.77 -10.89
CA GLY A 286 -4.46 -15.91 -9.81
C GLY A 286 -3.80 -17.29 -9.83
N LYS A 287 -2.54 -17.36 -9.36
CA LYS A 287 -1.80 -18.62 -9.23
C LYS A 287 -0.59 -18.52 -8.31
N GLN A 288 -0.31 -19.63 -7.63
CA GLN A 288 0.86 -19.82 -6.77
C GLN A 288 2.21 -19.94 -7.50
N ASP A 289 2.22 -20.52 -8.70
CA ASP A 289 3.49 -20.72 -9.42
C ASP A 289 3.98 -19.43 -10.08
N THR A 290 5.27 -19.34 -10.39
CA THR A 290 5.87 -18.14 -11.00
C THR A 290 6.04 -18.24 -12.53
N ASN A 291 5.38 -19.22 -13.18
CA ASN A 291 5.49 -19.39 -14.63
C ASN A 291 4.91 -18.19 -15.38
N THR A 292 5.56 -17.79 -16.46
CA THR A 292 5.07 -16.71 -17.34
C THR A 292 3.74 -17.09 -17.99
N ILE A 293 2.83 -16.12 -18.05
CA ILE A 293 1.56 -16.21 -18.78
C ILE A 293 1.74 -15.52 -20.14
N GLU A 294 1.31 -16.20 -21.21
CA GLU A 294 1.32 -15.66 -22.56
C GLU A 294 -0.11 -15.35 -22.98
N LEU A 295 -0.44 -14.07 -23.19
CA LEU A 295 -1.80 -13.66 -23.59
C LEU A 295 -2.23 -14.28 -24.92
N SER A 296 -1.27 -14.65 -25.77
CA SER A 296 -1.55 -15.41 -26.99
C SER A 296 -2.18 -16.79 -26.75
N ILE A 297 -1.91 -17.43 -25.60
CA ILE A 297 -2.49 -18.73 -25.23
C ILE A 297 -3.92 -18.55 -24.70
N ILE A 298 -4.16 -17.48 -23.92
CA ILE A 298 -5.49 -17.07 -23.46
C ILE A 298 -6.37 -16.69 -24.66
N ALA A 299 -5.85 -15.85 -25.56
CA ALA A 299 -6.56 -15.45 -26.79
C ALA A 299 -6.95 -16.64 -27.69
N ALA A 300 -6.14 -17.69 -27.71
CA ALA A 300 -6.42 -18.91 -28.46
C ALA A 300 -7.50 -19.80 -27.82
N GLY A 301 -7.94 -19.49 -26.59
CA GLY A 301 -8.90 -20.32 -25.83
C GLY A 301 -8.32 -21.68 -25.44
N THR A 302 -6.98 -21.78 -25.33
CA THR A 302 -6.28 -23.03 -24.99
C THR A 302 -5.74 -23.04 -23.56
N SER A 303 -5.89 -21.92 -22.84
CA SER A 303 -5.49 -21.76 -21.44
C SER A 303 -6.66 -22.06 -20.51
N THR A 304 -6.36 -22.49 -19.29
CA THR A 304 -7.28 -22.45 -18.14
C THR A 304 -6.98 -21.29 -17.19
N GLY A 305 -5.90 -20.53 -17.40
CA GLY A 305 -5.48 -19.43 -16.54
C GLY A 305 -6.06 -18.07 -16.95
N GLY A 306 -7.32 -18.04 -17.40
CA GLY A 306 -8.02 -16.81 -17.77
C GLY A 306 -8.73 -16.86 -19.12
N PHE A 307 -9.35 -15.73 -19.50
CA PHE A 307 -10.12 -15.56 -20.73
C PHE A 307 -9.93 -14.16 -21.34
N VAL A 308 -10.32 -14.02 -22.62
CA VAL A 308 -10.21 -12.76 -23.35
C VAL A 308 -11.59 -12.12 -23.54
N ILE A 309 -11.66 -10.81 -23.35
CA ILE A 309 -12.83 -9.98 -23.65
C ILE A 309 -12.52 -9.15 -24.90
N SER A 310 -13.39 -9.23 -25.92
CA SER A 310 -13.24 -8.56 -27.22
C SER A 310 -14.52 -7.79 -27.60
N GLY A 311 -14.44 -6.75 -28.44
CA GLY A 311 -15.64 -5.99 -28.83
C GLY A 311 -15.38 -4.68 -29.59
N GLU A 312 -16.44 -3.88 -29.82
CA GLU A 312 -16.47 -2.68 -30.69
C GLU A 312 -15.21 -1.81 -30.54
N SER A 313 -14.56 -1.52 -31.69
CA SER A 313 -13.29 -0.81 -31.88
C SER A 313 -12.87 0.13 -30.73
N MET A 314 -12.11 -0.37 -29.76
CA MET A 314 -11.54 0.42 -28.65
C MET A 314 -10.20 1.05 -29.09
N ARG A 315 -10.24 2.09 -29.94
CA ARG A 315 -9.02 2.76 -30.45
C ARG A 315 -8.71 4.03 -29.66
N ASN A 316 -7.55 4.03 -28.96
CA ASN A 316 -6.80 5.14 -28.28
C ASN A 316 -7.65 6.28 -27.68
N HIS A 317 -7.40 6.76 -26.46
CA HIS A 317 -6.18 7.47 -26.01
C HIS A 317 -6.16 7.55 -24.47
N GLY A 318 -4.99 7.54 -23.84
CA GLY A 318 -4.71 8.20 -22.55
C GLY A 318 -5.41 7.73 -21.27
N GLY A 319 -6.52 7.00 -21.34
CA GLY A 319 -7.41 6.76 -20.19
C GLY A 319 -8.37 5.59 -20.40
N PHE A 320 -7.98 4.53 -21.12
CA PHE A 320 -8.77 3.29 -21.12
C PHE A 320 -8.89 2.76 -19.71
N SER A 321 -10.09 2.88 -19.17
CA SER A 321 -10.38 2.50 -17.82
C SER A 321 -11.05 1.12 -17.81
N ILE A 322 -10.31 0.19 -17.23
CA ILE A 322 -10.75 -1.14 -16.84
C ILE A 322 -10.55 -1.18 -15.32
N SER A 323 -11.49 -1.79 -14.62
CA SER A 323 -11.43 -1.92 -13.16
C SER A 323 -12.25 -3.13 -12.75
N SER A 324 -11.93 -3.71 -11.60
CA SER A 324 -12.92 -4.49 -10.87
C SER A 324 -14.16 -3.63 -10.63
N ALA A 325 -15.32 -4.27 -10.70
CA ALA A 325 -16.59 -3.68 -10.32
C ALA A 325 -17.03 -4.12 -8.91
N GLY A 326 -16.30 -5.06 -8.27
CA GLY A 326 -16.81 -5.79 -7.11
C GLY A 326 -17.97 -6.71 -7.47
N ASP A 327 -18.69 -7.24 -6.49
CA ASP A 327 -19.86 -8.10 -6.69
C ASP A 327 -21.13 -7.26 -6.90
N VAL A 328 -21.27 -6.71 -8.11
CA VAL A 328 -22.41 -5.81 -8.42
C VAL A 328 -23.74 -6.55 -8.50
N ASN A 329 -23.72 -7.88 -8.55
CA ASN A 329 -24.89 -8.70 -8.75
C ASN A 329 -25.24 -9.57 -7.52
N GLY A 330 -24.36 -9.61 -6.52
CA GLY A 330 -24.53 -10.32 -5.26
C GLY A 330 -24.55 -11.83 -5.44
N ASP A 331 -23.71 -12.39 -6.32
CA ASP A 331 -23.53 -13.83 -6.51
C ASP A 331 -22.23 -14.38 -5.89
N GLY A 332 -21.42 -13.51 -5.30
CA GLY A 332 -20.17 -13.82 -4.61
C GLY A 332 -18.97 -13.99 -5.52
N LEU A 333 -19.08 -13.62 -6.80
CA LEU A 333 -17.95 -13.49 -7.72
C LEU A 333 -17.74 -12.01 -8.01
N ASP A 334 -16.48 -11.59 -8.12
CA ASP A 334 -16.20 -10.22 -8.54
C ASP A 334 -16.54 -10.02 -10.02
N ASP A 335 -17.15 -8.88 -10.31
CA ASP A 335 -17.56 -8.46 -11.64
C ASP A 335 -16.56 -7.43 -12.20
N LEU A 336 -16.71 -7.08 -13.47
CA LEU A 336 -15.78 -6.19 -14.19
C LEU A 336 -16.51 -5.03 -14.84
N ILE A 337 -15.89 -3.86 -14.86
CA ILE A 337 -16.34 -2.71 -15.65
C ILE A 337 -15.31 -2.31 -16.71
N ILE A 338 -15.81 -2.09 -17.94
CA ILE A 338 -15.00 -1.76 -19.10
C ILE A 338 -15.61 -0.53 -19.79
N GLY A 339 -14.87 0.58 -19.83
CA GLY A 339 -15.23 1.78 -20.59
C GLY A 339 -14.94 1.62 -22.09
N SER A 340 -15.85 2.06 -22.96
CA SER A 340 -15.68 2.05 -24.42
C SER A 340 -15.98 3.43 -25.03
N ASP A 341 -14.91 4.18 -25.30
CA ASP A 341 -14.95 5.55 -25.82
C ASP A 341 -15.69 5.67 -27.16
N SER A 342 -15.48 4.72 -28.08
CA SER A 342 -15.97 4.83 -29.47
C SER A 342 -17.49 4.62 -29.61
N ALA A 343 -18.20 4.26 -28.53
CA ALA A 343 -19.62 3.95 -28.57
C ALA A 343 -20.46 4.71 -27.52
N GLY A 344 -19.84 5.47 -26.61
CA GLY A 344 -20.55 6.09 -25.49
C GLY A 344 -21.16 5.03 -24.54
N LYS A 345 -20.42 3.94 -24.29
CA LYS A 345 -20.91 2.79 -23.54
C LYS A 345 -19.89 2.30 -22.53
N SER A 346 -20.38 1.86 -21.39
CA SER A 346 -19.63 1.01 -20.47
C SER A 346 -20.29 -0.37 -20.38
N TYR A 347 -19.48 -1.40 -20.20
CA TYR A 347 -19.91 -2.78 -20.11
C TYR A 347 -19.60 -3.30 -18.71
N VAL A 348 -20.61 -3.88 -18.08
CA VAL A 348 -20.46 -4.61 -16.83
C VAL A 348 -20.52 -6.08 -17.18
N VAL A 349 -19.44 -6.81 -16.92
CA VAL A 349 -19.29 -8.24 -17.22
C VAL A 349 -19.31 -8.97 -15.89
N PHE A 350 -20.27 -9.87 -15.72
CA PHE A 350 -20.35 -10.63 -14.47
C PHE A 350 -19.24 -11.67 -14.36
N GLY A 351 -18.76 -11.90 -13.15
CA GLY A 351 -17.86 -12.96 -12.77
C GLY A 351 -18.38 -14.32 -13.24
N THR A 352 -17.46 -15.21 -13.58
CA THR A 352 -17.82 -16.51 -14.14
C THR A 352 -16.70 -17.54 -13.98
N GLN A 353 -17.10 -18.76 -13.63
CA GLN A 353 -16.21 -19.92 -13.65
C GLN A 353 -15.93 -20.44 -15.08
N ASP A 354 -16.68 -19.93 -16.07
CA ASP A 354 -16.48 -20.25 -17.49
C ASP A 354 -15.34 -19.39 -18.06
N SER A 355 -14.23 -20.03 -18.44
CA SER A 355 -13.05 -19.39 -19.02
C SER A 355 -13.14 -19.19 -20.54
N THR A 356 -14.34 -19.21 -21.13
CA THR A 356 -14.51 -18.96 -22.56
C THR A 356 -14.40 -17.48 -22.89
N ALA A 357 -13.93 -17.19 -24.11
CA ALA A 357 -13.81 -15.82 -24.59
C ALA A 357 -15.18 -15.11 -24.64
N ILE A 358 -15.22 -13.87 -24.14
CA ILE A 358 -16.43 -13.05 -24.10
C ILE A 358 -16.35 -11.99 -25.21
N ASP A 359 -17.38 -11.92 -26.03
CA ASP A 359 -17.59 -10.80 -26.96
C ASP A 359 -18.59 -9.82 -26.31
N LEU A 360 -18.24 -8.54 -26.25
CA LEU A 360 -19.07 -7.50 -25.62
C LEU A 360 -20.47 -7.38 -26.27
N SER A 361 -20.67 -7.86 -27.50
CA SER A 361 -22.01 -7.97 -28.10
C SER A 361 -22.94 -8.93 -27.37
N VAL A 362 -22.39 -9.93 -26.67
CA VAL A 362 -23.15 -10.85 -25.79
C VAL A 362 -23.65 -10.11 -24.55
N ILE A 363 -22.79 -9.28 -23.96
CA ILE A 363 -23.13 -8.42 -22.82
C ILE A 363 -24.18 -7.38 -23.23
N ALA A 364 -24.01 -6.76 -24.40
CA ALA A 364 -25.00 -5.85 -24.98
C ALA A 364 -26.37 -6.50 -25.24
N ALA A 365 -26.39 -7.82 -25.44
CA ALA A 365 -27.63 -8.60 -25.56
C ALA A 365 -28.22 -9.02 -24.20
N GLY A 366 -27.63 -8.59 -23.08
CA GLY A 366 -28.11 -8.83 -21.71
C GLY A 366 -27.80 -10.23 -21.18
N LYS A 367 -26.66 -10.81 -21.56
CA LYS A 367 -26.21 -12.12 -21.08
C LYS A 367 -24.85 -11.98 -20.39
N GLY A 368 -24.73 -12.51 -19.17
CA GLY A 368 -23.47 -12.47 -18.40
C GLY A 368 -23.05 -11.06 -18.00
N GLY A 369 -24.00 -10.13 -17.87
CA GLY A 369 -23.72 -8.73 -17.58
C GLY A 369 -24.73 -7.78 -18.23
N PHE A 370 -24.46 -6.48 -18.17
CA PHE A 370 -25.30 -5.43 -18.75
C PHE A 370 -24.47 -4.27 -19.31
N ILE A 371 -25.14 -3.38 -20.04
CA ILE A 371 -24.51 -2.18 -20.60
C ILE A 371 -25.06 -0.91 -19.97
N ILE A 372 -24.21 0.09 -19.87
CA ILE A 372 -24.54 1.47 -19.47
C ILE A 372 -24.38 2.32 -20.73
N ASN A 373 -25.47 2.93 -21.20
CA ASN A 373 -25.49 3.76 -22.41
C ASN A 373 -25.51 5.25 -22.04
N ASP A 374 -24.61 6.04 -22.62
CA ASP A 374 -24.57 7.49 -22.39
C ASP A 374 -25.67 8.22 -23.18
N GLY A 375 -26.00 7.80 -24.39
CA GLY A 375 -27.13 8.36 -25.15
C GLY A 375 -26.91 9.78 -25.71
N SER A 376 -25.84 10.47 -25.32
CA SER A 376 -25.27 11.59 -26.09
C SER A 376 -24.56 11.05 -27.35
N GLN A 377 -24.78 11.69 -28.49
CA GLN A 377 -24.20 11.31 -29.78
C GLN A 377 -23.05 12.23 -30.21
N ASP A 378 -22.70 13.22 -29.38
CA ASP A 378 -21.97 14.41 -29.84
C ASP A 378 -20.60 14.67 -29.17
N ASP A 379 -20.18 13.92 -28.15
CA ASP A 379 -18.90 14.19 -27.48
C ASP A 379 -17.94 12.99 -27.61
N ASP A 380 -16.70 13.25 -28.00
CA ASP A 380 -15.61 12.27 -28.08
C ASP A 380 -15.17 11.92 -26.64
N HIS A 381 -15.92 11.06 -25.95
CA HIS A 381 -15.78 10.84 -24.50
C HIS A 381 -14.52 10.06 -24.09
N LEU A 382 -13.78 10.59 -23.11
CA LEU A 382 -12.85 9.83 -22.27
C LEU A 382 -13.59 9.38 -21.00
N TYR A 383 -13.89 8.08 -20.89
CA TYR A 383 -14.53 7.54 -19.68
C TYR A 383 -13.50 7.01 -18.69
N SER A 384 -13.55 7.53 -17.47
CA SER A 384 -12.95 6.86 -16.30
C SER A 384 -14.02 6.00 -15.63
N VAL A 385 -13.74 4.73 -15.36
CA VAL A 385 -14.64 3.80 -14.68
C VAL A 385 -13.96 3.15 -13.48
N SER A 386 -14.72 2.89 -12.43
CA SER A 386 -14.24 2.16 -11.26
C SER A 386 -15.41 1.55 -10.51
N SER A 387 -15.13 0.58 -9.64
CA SER A 387 -16.05 0.28 -8.54
C SER A 387 -16.24 1.54 -7.68
N ALA A 388 -17.46 1.71 -7.20
CA ALA A 388 -17.82 2.70 -6.20
C ALA A 388 -17.90 2.10 -4.79
N GLY A 389 -17.83 0.77 -4.65
CA GLY A 389 -18.23 0.08 -3.42
C GLY A 389 -19.74 0.16 -3.18
N ASP A 390 -20.22 -0.22 -2.00
CA ASP A 390 -21.63 -0.13 -1.62
C ASP A 390 -21.97 1.26 -1.08
N VAL A 391 -22.07 2.24 -1.98
CA VAL A 391 -22.32 3.64 -1.60
C VAL A 391 -23.73 3.88 -1.08
N ASN A 392 -24.61 2.88 -1.21
CA ASN A 392 -26.02 3.00 -0.87
C ASN A 392 -26.43 2.05 0.28
N GLY A 393 -25.56 1.15 0.72
CA GLY A 393 -25.77 0.24 1.84
C GLY A 393 -26.81 -0.83 1.56
N ASP A 394 -26.91 -1.32 0.31
CA ASP A 394 -27.79 -2.44 -0.07
C ASP A 394 -27.08 -3.79 -0.21
N GLY A 395 -25.76 -3.81 0.00
CA GLY A 395 -24.90 -4.98 -0.02
C GLY A 395 -24.53 -5.45 -1.42
N LEU A 396 -24.72 -4.62 -2.44
CA LEU A 396 -24.17 -4.82 -3.78
C LEU A 396 -23.15 -3.72 -4.05
N ASP A 397 -22.07 -4.07 -4.74
CA ASP A 397 -21.14 -3.04 -5.19
C ASP A 397 -21.78 -2.17 -6.28
N ASP A 398 -21.56 -0.88 -6.17
CA ASP A 398 -22.01 0.14 -7.11
C ASP A 398 -20.85 0.53 -8.05
N LEU A 399 -21.16 1.30 -9.09
CA LEU A 399 -20.21 1.67 -10.14
C LEU A 399 -20.13 3.19 -10.27
N ILE A 400 -18.96 3.72 -10.59
CA ILE A 400 -18.79 5.12 -10.99
C ILE A 400 -18.24 5.24 -12.40
N VAL A 401 -18.84 6.15 -13.18
CA VAL A 401 -18.43 6.48 -14.55
C VAL A 401 -18.22 7.99 -14.66
N GLY A 402 -16.97 8.42 -14.82
CA GLY A 402 -16.59 9.81 -15.09
C GLY A 402 -16.63 10.13 -16.59
N ASN A 403 -17.12 11.33 -16.92
CA ASN A 403 -17.19 11.89 -18.26
C ASN A 403 -16.73 13.35 -18.17
N GLU A 404 -15.45 13.59 -18.44
CA GLU A 404 -14.77 14.87 -18.19
C GLU A 404 -15.21 16.02 -19.11
N ASP A 405 -15.62 15.71 -20.34
CA ASP A 405 -16.00 16.71 -21.35
C ASP A 405 -17.50 17.08 -21.32
N SER A 406 -18.24 16.61 -20.32
CA SER A 406 -19.68 16.86 -20.24
C SER A 406 -20.05 18.32 -19.96
N ASP A 407 -20.91 18.88 -20.82
CA ASP A 407 -21.57 20.16 -20.62
C ASP A 407 -22.68 20.10 -19.54
N ILE A 408 -22.66 21.05 -18.59
CA ILE A 408 -23.67 21.14 -17.52
C ILE A 408 -24.33 22.51 -17.53
N HIS A 409 -25.63 22.57 -17.83
CA HIS A 409 -26.46 23.79 -17.61
C HIS A 409 -25.87 25.09 -18.19
N GLY A 410 -25.17 25.02 -19.33
CA GLY A 410 -24.48 26.17 -19.94
C GLY A 410 -23.06 26.42 -19.42
N LYS A 411 -22.49 25.47 -18.68
CA LYS A 411 -21.07 25.37 -18.33
C LYS A 411 -20.41 24.35 -19.27
N PRO A 412 -19.67 24.79 -20.30
CA PRO A 412 -18.95 23.87 -21.16
C PRO A 412 -17.83 23.15 -20.42
N ASP A 413 -17.62 21.87 -20.73
CA ASP A 413 -16.49 21.04 -20.24
C ASP A 413 -16.34 21.06 -18.70
N ALA A 414 -17.46 21.18 -17.98
CA ALA A 414 -17.45 21.15 -16.52
C ALA A 414 -17.24 19.72 -15.98
N GLY A 415 -17.62 18.73 -16.77
CA GLY A 415 -17.50 17.32 -16.46
C GLY A 415 -18.62 16.78 -15.56
N LYS A 416 -19.01 15.53 -15.77
CA LYS A 416 -20.02 14.81 -14.99
C LYS A 416 -19.49 13.47 -14.53
N SER A 417 -20.02 12.96 -13.44
CA SER A 417 -19.85 11.56 -13.07
C SER A 417 -21.20 10.94 -12.74
N TYR A 418 -21.35 9.66 -13.01
CA TYR A 418 -22.57 8.89 -12.83
C TYR A 418 -22.27 7.75 -11.88
N VAL A 419 -23.00 7.70 -10.77
CA VAL A 419 -23.01 6.55 -9.88
C VAL A 419 -24.17 5.67 -10.29
N VAL A 420 -23.89 4.41 -10.55
CA VAL A 420 -24.84 3.42 -11.04
C VAL A 420 -24.92 2.30 -10.02
N PHE A 421 -26.11 2.10 -9.46
CA PHE A 421 -26.28 1.10 -8.41
C PHE A 421 -26.21 -0.33 -8.93
N GLY A 422 -25.59 -1.20 -8.14
CA GLY A 422 -25.51 -2.64 -8.34
C GLY A 422 -26.89 -3.26 -8.52
N LYS A 423 -26.96 -4.32 -9.33
CA LYS A 423 -28.22 -5.04 -9.59
C LYS A 423 -28.00 -6.45 -10.12
N LYS A 424 -28.90 -7.34 -9.71
CA LYS A 424 -28.92 -8.75 -10.15
C LYS A 424 -29.39 -8.97 -11.59
N ASP A 425 -30.14 -8.03 -12.16
CA ASP A 425 -30.71 -8.21 -13.51
C ASP A 425 -29.78 -7.68 -14.61
N THR A 426 -29.88 -8.21 -15.82
CA THR A 426 -28.99 -7.84 -16.94
C THR A 426 -29.59 -6.74 -17.83
N LYS A 427 -30.60 -6.00 -17.37
CA LYS A 427 -31.20 -4.95 -18.21
C LYS A 427 -30.22 -3.81 -18.44
N ALA A 428 -30.17 -3.30 -19.66
CA ALA A 428 -29.38 -2.12 -19.97
C ALA A 428 -29.82 -0.91 -19.13
N ILE A 429 -28.84 -0.10 -18.74
CA ILE A 429 -29.04 1.20 -18.10
C ILE A 429 -28.79 2.29 -19.14
N ASN A 430 -29.54 3.38 -19.06
CA ASN A 430 -29.23 4.62 -19.76
C ASN A 430 -28.88 5.67 -18.72
N LEU A 431 -27.82 6.45 -18.94
CA LEU A 431 -27.42 7.51 -18.00
C LEU A 431 -28.50 8.57 -17.81
N SER A 432 -29.39 8.76 -18.79
CA SER A 432 -30.60 9.58 -18.63
C SER A 432 -31.58 9.09 -17.55
N ASP A 433 -31.61 7.78 -17.24
CA ASP A 433 -32.39 7.25 -16.11
C ASP A 433 -31.71 7.57 -14.77
N ILE A 434 -30.38 7.55 -14.72
CA ILE A 434 -29.58 7.97 -13.56
C ILE A 434 -29.81 9.46 -13.27
N VAL A 435 -29.80 10.32 -14.31
CA VAL A 435 -30.16 11.75 -14.21
C VAL A 435 -31.59 11.94 -13.67
N ALA A 436 -32.50 11.00 -13.97
CA ALA A 436 -33.86 11.01 -13.47
C ALA A 436 -34.02 10.36 -12.06
N GLY A 437 -32.91 10.02 -11.40
CA GLY A 437 -32.89 9.44 -10.05
C GLY A 437 -33.32 7.98 -9.99
N LYS A 438 -33.09 7.20 -11.05
CA LYS A 438 -33.42 5.77 -11.09
C LYS A 438 -32.16 4.93 -11.18
N GLY A 439 -31.91 4.10 -10.17
CA GLY A 439 -30.80 3.16 -10.17
C GLY A 439 -29.43 3.82 -10.02
N GLY A 440 -29.37 5.00 -9.38
CA GLY A 440 -28.13 5.74 -9.14
C GLY A 440 -28.36 7.24 -9.07
N PHE A 441 -27.29 8.02 -9.01
CA PHE A 441 -27.31 9.48 -9.00
C PHE A 441 -26.18 10.10 -9.83
N VAL A 442 -26.30 11.40 -10.12
CA VAL A 442 -25.34 12.16 -10.93
C VAL A 442 -24.56 13.13 -10.05
N ILE A 443 -23.28 13.31 -10.37
CA ILE A 443 -22.38 14.30 -9.80
C ILE A 443 -22.03 15.30 -10.90
N ASN A 444 -22.39 16.57 -10.70
CA ASN A 444 -22.20 17.66 -11.65
C ASN A 444 -20.97 18.51 -11.28
N GLY A 445 -20.08 18.73 -12.25
CA GLY A 445 -18.93 19.61 -12.19
C GLY A 445 -19.19 21.03 -11.69
N GLU A 446 -18.18 21.59 -11.02
CA GLU A 446 -18.29 22.88 -10.32
C GLU A 446 -18.24 24.09 -11.29
N PHE A 447 -17.21 24.19 -12.12
CA PHE A 447 -16.97 25.32 -13.04
C PHE A 447 -16.76 24.87 -14.49
N ILE A 448 -16.80 25.84 -15.41
CA ILE A 448 -16.50 25.62 -16.83
C ILE A 448 -15.06 25.14 -16.98
N GLU A 449 -14.80 24.24 -17.92
CA GLU A 449 -13.45 23.75 -18.26
C GLU A 449 -12.67 23.12 -17.08
N ASP A 450 -13.32 22.81 -15.95
CA ASP A 450 -12.67 22.10 -14.83
C ASP A 450 -12.45 20.61 -15.15
N MET A 451 -13.18 20.07 -16.15
CA MET A 451 -13.10 18.68 -16.63
C MET A 451 -13.18 17.63 -15.50
N SER A 452 -14.16 17.79 -14.60
CA SER A 452 -14.32 16.86 -13.49
C SER A 452 -14.77 15.47 -13.96
N GLY A 453 -14.23 14.41 -13.35
CA GLY A 453 -14.44 13.04 -13.79
C GLY A 453 -13.29 12.48 -14.66
N ASN A 454 -12.17 13.23 -14.79
CA ASN A 454 -10.96 12.75 -15.47
C ASN A 454 -10.37 11.48 -14.84
N SER A 455 -10.58 11.33 -13.53
CA SER A 455 -10.23 10.15 -12.74
C SER A 455 -11.28 10.01 -11.64
N VAL A 456 -11.88 8.83 -11.54
CA VAL A 456 -12.84 8.47 -10.49
C VAL A 456 -12.42 7.17 -9.82
N SER A 457 -12.78 7.01 -8.55
CA SER A 457 -12.56 5.78 -7.78
C SER A 457 -13.53 5.74 -6.59
N SER A 458 -13.78 4.55 -6.03
CA SER A 458 -14.20 4.44 -4.63
C SER A 458 -13.17 5.15 -3.74
N ALA A 459 -13.67 5.75 -2.67
CA ALA A 459 -12.86 6.32 -1.60
C ALA A 459 -12.87 5.43 -0.35
N GLY A 460 -13.63 4.32 -0.34
CA GLY A 460 -13.93 3.57 0.89
C GLY A 460 -14.78 4.40 1.87
N ASP A 461 -14.94 3.95 3.11
CA ASP A 461 -15.67 4.67 4.16
C ASP A 461 -14.76 5.69 4.86
N VAL A 462 -14.45 6.78 4.17
CA VAL A 462 -13.53 7.80 4.71
C VAL A 462 -14.10 8.57 5.90
N ASN A 463 -15.41 8.45 6.16
CA ASN A 463 -16.12 9.23 7.17
C ASN A 463 -16.62 8.37 8.35
N GLY A 464 -16.56 7.05 8.22
CA GLY A 464 -16.93 6.07 9.24
C GLY A 464 -18.43 5.97 9.46
N ASP A 465 -19.26 6.13 8.42
CA ASP A 465 -20.72 5.98 8.49
C ASP A 465 -21.23 4.62 7.96
N GLY A 466 -20.32 3.78 7.49
CA GLY A 466 -20.57 2.43 7.00
C GLY A 466 -21.11 2.38 5.57
N LEU A 467 -20.98 3.47 4.81
CA LEU A 467 -21.21 3.49 3.37
C LEU A 467 -19.89 3.82 2.67
N ASP A 468 -19.65 3.21 1.52
CA ASP A 468 -18.52 3.61 0.70
C ASP A 468 -18.73 5.03 0.14
N ASP A 469 -17.65 5.80 0.14
CA ASP A 469 -17.59 7.15 -0.40
C ASP A 469 -16.91 7.15 -1.78
N LEU A 470 -16.89 8.31 -2.43
CA LEU A 470 -16.38 8.46 -3.79
C LEU A 470 -15.34 9.55 -3.87
N ILE A 471 -14.32 9.37 -4.72
CA ILE A 471 -13.40 10.45 -5.11
C ILE A 471 -13.53 10.76 -6.59
N VAL A 472 -13.77 12.04 -6.91
CA VAL A 472 -13.88 12.56 -8.28
C VAL A 472 -12.84 13.66 -8.47
N ALA A 473 -11.96 13.51 -9.45
CA ALA A 473 -10.93 14.49 -9.73
C ALA A 473 -11.31 15.50 -10.82
N ALA A 474 -10.72 16.69 -10.74
CA ALA A 474 -10.76 17.76 -11.73
C ALA A 474 -9.34 18.34 -11.84
N ALA A 475 -8.47 17.63 -12.55
CA ALA A 475 -7.02 17.85 -12.51
C ALA A 475 -6.55 19.22 -13.03
N ILE A 476 -7.39 19.91 -13.80
CA ILE A 476 -7.09 21.23 -14.36
C ILE A 476 -7.86 22.37 -13.68
N ALA A 477 -8.63 22.08 -12.62
CA ALA A 477 -9.35 23.10 -11.88
C ALA A 477 -8.40 24.13 -11.23
N ASP A 478 -8.94 25.33 -10.99
CA ASP A 478 -8.19 26.50 -10.51
C ASP A 478 -8.50 26.88 -9.04
N PRO A 479 -8.20 26.03 -8.04
CA PRO A 479 -8.51 26.32 -6.65
C PRO A 479 -7.82 27.60 -6.19
N SER A 480 -8.61 28.49 -5.58
CA SER A 480 -8.12 29.80 -5.10
C SER A 480 -7.39 30.62 -6.17
N GLY A 481 -7.73 30.44 -7.45
CA GLY A 481 -7.12 31.16 -8.57
C GLY A 481 -5.70 30.72 -8.93
N LYS A 482 -5.29 29.49 -8.55
CA LYS A 482 -4.02 28.87 -8.97
C LYS A 482 -4.26 28.05 -10.25
N PRO A 483 -3.77 28.50 -11.41
CA PRO A 483 -4.03 27.82 -12.68
C PRO A 483 -3.57 26.37 -12.68
N ASP A 484 -4.43 25.44 -13.09
CA ASP A 484 -4.15 24.00 -13.24
C ASP A 484 -3.54 23.36 -11.97
N ALA A 485 -3.85 23.90 -10.79
CA ALA A 485 -3.39 23.28 -9.54
C ALA A 485 -4.14 21.97 -9.28
N GLY A 486 -5.37 21.86 -9.79
CA GLY A 486 -6.24 20.70 -9.69
C GLY A 486 -7.04 20.65 -8.40
N LYS A 487 -8.20 20.01 -8.46
CA LYS A 487 -9.05 19.68 -7.30
C LYS A 487 -9.41 18.20 -7.33
N SER A 488 -9.70 17.66 -6.15
CA SER A 488 -10.41 16.40 -5.99
C SER A 488 -11.57 16.60 -5.02
N TYR A 489 -12.66 15.89 -5.24
CA TYR A 489 -13.87 16.02 -4.45
C TYR A 489 -14.18 14.65 -3.87
N VAL A 490 -14.27 14.60 -2.54
CA VAL A 490 -14.77 13.44 -1.82
C VAL A 490 -16.25 13.64 -1.63
N VAL A 491 -17.04 12.69 -2.11
CA VAL A 491 -18.50 12.72 -2.10
C VAL A 491 -18.97 11.54 -1.27
N PHE A 492 -19.70 11.83 -0.19
CA PHE A 492 -20.11 10.78 0.72
C PHE A 492 -21.22 9.90 0.14
N GLY A 493 -21.15 8.61 0.46
CA GLY A 493 -22.17 7.61 0.18
C GLY A 493 -23.53 8.04 0.71
N LYS A 494 -24.60 7.65 0.01
CA LYS A 494 -25.96 7.97 0.43
C LYS A 494 -27.00 7.03 -0.15
N LYS A 495 -28.02 6.75 0.66
CA LYS A 495 -29.24 6.04 0.28
C LYS A 495 -30.19 6.85 -0.62
N ASP A 496 -30.18 8.19 -0.51
CA ASP A 496 -31.07 9.06 -1.27
C ASP A 496 -30.46 9.46 -2.62
N ASN A 497 -31.05 8.98 -3.70
CA ASN A 497 -30.60 9.25 -5.08
C ASN A 497 -31.52 10.20 -5.85
N THR A 498 -32.43 10.92 -5.18
CA THR A 498 -33.46 11.73 -5.85
C THR A 498 -32.96 13.04 -6.46
N ASN A 499 -31.80 13.54 -6.02
CA ASN A 499 -31.21 14.78 -6.52
C ASN A 499 -29.75 14.56 -6.94
N ALA A 500 -29.37 15.22 -8.04
CA ALA A 500 -27.98 15.35 -8.43
C ALA A 500 -27.16 16.04 -7.34
N ILE A 501 -25.89 15.64 -7.23
CA ILE A 501 -24.90 16.27 -6.38
C ILE A 501 -24.20 17.33 -7.22
N GLU A 502 -24.11 18.54 -6.71
CA GLU A 502 -23.35 19.61 -7.34
C GLU A 502 -22.00 19.71 -6.62
N LEU A 503 -20.87 19.63 -7.32
CA LEU A 503 -19.56 19.73 -6.66
C LEU A 503 -19.36 21.07 -5.93
N SER A 504 -20.09 22.12 -6.34
CA SER A 504 -20.15 23.38 -5.59
C SER A 504 -20.70 23.25 -4.16
N THR A 505 -21.58 22.28 -3.88
CA THR A 505 -22.08 22.02 -2.51
C THR A 505 -21.06 21.25 -1.68
N ILE A 506 -20.27 20.38 -2.32
CA ILE A 506 -19.12 19.69 -1.69
C ILE A 506 -18.07 20.73 -1.29
N THR A 507 -17.73 21.68 -2.17
CA THR A 507 -16.86 22.82 -1.86
C THR A 507 -17.38 23.65 -0.68
N ALA A 508 -18.70 23.75 -0.53
CA ALA A 508 -19.35 24.43 0.58
C ALA A 508 -19.44 23.59 1.89
N GLY A 509 -18.93 22.35 1.89
CA GLY A 509 -18.87 21.46 3.05
C GLY A 509 -20.15 20.67 3.32
N THR A 510 -20.95 20.37 2.29
CA THR A 510 -22.18 19.57 2.42
C THR A 510 -22.08 18.29 1.60
N GLY A 511 -22.20 17.13 2.27
CA GLY A 511 -22.21 15.81 1.61
C GLY A 511 -20.82 15.32 1.18
N GLY A 512 -19.76 15.83 1.80
CA GLY A 512 -18.36 15.52 1.49
C GLY A 512 -17.46 16.74 1.65
N PHE A 513 -16.23 16.65 1.14
CA PHE A 513 -15.23 17.73 1.19
C PHE A 513 -14.39 17.83 -0.07
N VAL A 514 -13.83 19.02 -0.33
CA VAL A 514 -12.93 19.28 -1.45
C VAL A 514 -11.47 19.28 -1.01
N ILE A 515 -10.60 18.71 -1.84
CA ILE A 515 -9.14 18.71 -1.73
C ILE A 515 -8.59 19.67 -2.78
N ASN A 516 -7.95 20.76 -2.33
CA ASN A 516 -7.44 21.81 -3.20
C ASN A 516 -5.94 21.66 -3.46
N GLY A 517 -5.55 21.70 -4.74
CA GLY A 517 -4.17 21.63 -5.21
C GLY A 517 -3.19 22.61 -4.55
N GLU A 518 -1.95 22.17 -4.35
CA GLU A 518 -0.91 22.93 -3.65
C GLU A 518 -0.42 24.12 -4.48
N SER A 519 0.11 23.88 -5.68
CA SER A 519 0.72 24.90 -6.55
C SER A 519 0.14 24.87 -7.96
N ALA A 520 0.21 26.01 -8.65
CA ALA A 520 -0.23 26.11 -10.03
C ALA A 520 0.55 25.13 -10.93
N ARG A 521 -0.16 24.46 -11.84
CA ARG A 521 0.36 23.47 -12.80
C ARG A 521 0.96 22.21 -12.17
N ASP A 522 0.60 21.90 -10.94
CA ASP A 522 0.93 20.60 -10.35
C ASP A 522 0.02 19.49 -10.90
N HIS A 523 -1.16 19.84 -11.44
CA HIS A 523 -2.20 18.91 -11.92
C HIS A 523 -2.55 17.84 -10.87
N SER A 524 -2.78 18.26 -9.62
CA SER A 524 -3.23 17.32 -8.59
C SER A 524 -4.60 16.74 -8.93
N GLY A 525 -4.78 15.44 -8.71
CA GLY A 525 -5.98 14.72 -9.15
C GLY A 525 -5.86 14.16 -10.57
N TYR A 526 -4.68 14.17 -11.19
CA TYR A 526 -4.49 13.49 -12.47
C TYR A 526 -4.81 11.98 -12.36
N SER A 527 -4.46 11.38 -11.22
CA SER A 527 -4.86 10.04 -10.81
C SER A 527 -5.24 10.09 -9.33
N VAL A 528 -6.37 9.48 -8.99
CA VAL A 528 -6.88 9.35 -7.61
C VAL A 528 -7.28 7.90 -7.36
N SER A 529 -7.22 7.47 -6.10
CA SER A 529 -7.65 6.15 -5.66
C SER A 529 -7.93 6.15 -4.16
N ASN A 530 -8.76 5.21 -3.68
CA ASN A 530 -8.71 4.77 -2.28
C ASN A 530 -7.27 4.39 -1.92
N ALA A 531 -6.86 4.72 -0.70
CA ALA A 531 -5.61 4.26 -0.11
C ALA A 531 -5.82 3.08 0.85
N GLY A 532 -7.04 2.83 1.31
CA GLY A 532 -7.31 1.96 2.46
C GLY A 532 -7.00 2.68 3.77
N ASP A 533 -7.04 1.99 4.91
CA ASP A 533 -6.67 2.55 6.21
C ASP A 533 -5.14 2.52 6.38
N VAL A 534 -4.47 3.46 5.72
CA VAL A 534 -3.01 3.49 5.74
C VAL A 534 -2.48 3.95 7.10
N ASN A 535 -3.30 4.58 7.94
CA ASN A 535 -2.83 5.17 9.19
C ASN A 535 -3.34 4.45 10.44
N GLY A 536 -4.28 3.51 10.28
CA GLY A 536 -4.78 2.67 11.35
C GLY A 536 -5.86 3.31 12.22
N ASP A 537 -6.55 4.35 11.75
CA ASP A 537 -7.59 5.02 12.53
C ASP A 537 -9.00 4.46 12.29
N GLY A 538 -9.10 3.44 11.44
CA GLY A 538 -10.33 2.75 11.06
C GLY A 538 -11.18 3.54 10.08
N LEU A 539 -10.62 4.56 9.42
CA LEU A 539 -11.22 5.26 8.30
C LEU A 539 -10.39 5.00 7.05
N ASP A 540 -11.03 4.85 5.91
CA ASP A 540 -10.31 4.76 4.65
C ASP A 540 -9.64 6.13 4.32
N ASP A 541 -8.44 6.05 3.78
CA ASP A 541 -7.62 7.19 3.38
C ASP A 541 -7.60 7.33 1.84
N LEU A 542 -6.98 8.41 1.35
CA LEU A 542 -7.00 8.73 -0.08
C LEU A 542 -5.60 9.03 -0.60
N ILE A 543 -5.31 8.60 -1.84
CA ILE A 543 -4.09 8.99 -2.55
C ILE A 543 -4.41 9.84 -3.78
N VAL A 544 -3.71 10.97 -3.91
CA VAL A 544 -3.89 11.96 -5.00
C VAL A 544 -2.55 12.22 -5.69
N GLY A 545 -2.47 11.87 -6.98
CA GLY A 545 -1.30 12.09 -7.83
C GLY A 545 -1.21 13.51 -8.41
N ALA A 546 -0.02 14.09 -8.41
CA ALA A 546 0.32 15.39 -8.99
C ALA A 546 1.64 15.30 -9.78
N TYR A 547 1.57 14.63 -10.93
CA TYR A 547 2.73 14.20 -11.72
C TYR A 547 3.63 15.32 -12.27
N LEU A 548 3.11 16.56 -12.35
CA LEU A 548 3.88 17.73 -12.82
C LEU A 548 4.52 18.54 -11.68
N ALA A 549 4.21 18.22 -10.43
CA ALA A 549 4.75 18.93 -9.29
C ALA A 549 6.29 18.90 -9.26
N ALA A 550 6.86 19.97 -8.70
CA ALA A 550 8.30 20.19 -8.65
C ALA A 550 8.87 20.16 -7.21
N PRO A 551 8.81 19.02 -6.50
CA PRO A 551 9.32 18.93 -5.14
C PRO A 551 10.81 19.32 -5.09
N SER A 552 11.16 20.17 -4.13
CA SER A 552 12.54 20.65 -3.94
C SER A 552 13.17 21.25 -5.22
N GLY A 553 12.35 21.82 -6.12
CA GLY A 553 12.78 22.42 -7.39
C GLY A 553 13.04 21.43 -8.53
N LYS A 554 12.79 20.13 -8.33
CA LYS A 554 12.94 19.09 -9.36
C LYS A 554 11.71 19.09 -10.28
N LEU A 555 11.74 19.89 -11.34
CA LEU A 555 10.62 19.99 -12.30
C LEU A 555 10.13 18.61 -12.77
N GLN A 556 8.83 18.35 -12.66
CA GLN A 556 8.20 17.11 -13.13
C GLN A 556 8.79 15.85 -12.48
N ALA A 557 9.38 15.98 -11.29
CA ALA A 557 9.65 14.80 -10.47
C ALA A 557 8.33 14.21 -9.96
N GLY A 558 7.31 15.06 -9.78
CA GLY A 558 5.98 14.67 -9.34
C GLY A 558 5.86 14.58 -7.83
N LYS A 559 4.63 14.65 -7.34
CA LYS A 559 4.26 14.38 -5.94
C LYS A 559 3.03 13.49 -5.93
N SER A 560 2.87 12.73 -4.85
CA SER A 560 1.59 12.17 -4.45
C SER A 560 1.26 12.64 -3.04
N TYR A 561 -0.01 12.79 -2.72
CA TYR A 561 -0.47 13.21 -1.40
C TYR A 561 -1.37 12.12 -0.86
N VAL A 562 -1.07 11.69 0.36
CA VAL A 562 -1.94 10.82 1.13
C VAL A 562 -2.74 11.72 2.06
N VAL A 563 -4.05 11.59 2.01
CA VAL A 563 -5.01 12.43 2.72
C VAL A 563 -5.81 11.52 3.62
N PHE A 564 -5.72 11.72 4.92
CA PHE A 564 -6.39 10.86 5.88
C PHE A 564 -7.90 11.08 5.88
N GLY A 565 -8.64 9.98 6.08
CA GLY A 565 -10.08 9.95 6.29
C GLY A 565 -10.50 10.85 7.44
N LYS A 566 -11.72 11.36 7.38
CA LYS A 566 -12.30 12.20 8.44
C LYS A 566 -13.80 12.31 8.37
N LYS A 567 -14.38 12.53 9.54
CA LYS A 567 -15.84 12.70 9.73
C LYS A 567 -16.37 14.09 9.43
N ASP A 568 -15.48 15.09 9.35
CA ASP A 568 -15.89 16.47 9.08
C ASP A 568 -15.75 16.83 7.59
N ASN A 569 -16.56 17.79 7.16
CA ASN A 569 -16.64 18.18 5.76
C ASN A 569 -15.71 19.35 5.42
N THR A 570 -14.70 19.64 6.26
CA THR A 570 -13.87 20.83 6.05
C THR A 570 -13.02 20.67 4.80
N ALA A 571 -12.84 21.73 4.02
CA ALA A 571 -11.99 21.66 2.83
C ALA A 571 -10.53 21.40 3.22
N ILE A 572 -9.86 20.53 2.46
CA ILE A 572 -8.43 20.25 2.59
C ILE A 572 -7.67 21.11 1.57
N ASN A 573 -6.52 21.62 1.98
CA ASN A 573 -5.55 22.22 1.07
C ASN A 573 -4.29 21.36 1.13
N LEU A 574 -3.77 20.92 -0.01
CA LEU A 574 -2.59 20.05 -0.05
C LEU A 574 -1.33 20.69 0.56
N SER A 575 -1.29 22.02 0.70
CA SER A 575 -0.26 22.71 1.48
C SER A 575 -0.27 22.36 2.97
N ASN A 576 -1.42 21.97 3.53
CA ASN A 576 -1.55 21.49 4.90
C ASN A 576 -0.96 20.08 5.05
N ILE A 577 -1.20 19.21 4.07
CA ILE A 577 -0.60 17.86 3.99
C ILE A 577 0.93 17.96 3.95
N VAL A 578 1.47 18.89 3.16
CA VAL A 578 2.92 19.19 3.13
C VAL A 578 3.46 19.66 4.49
N SER A 579 2.59 20.23 5.32
CA SER A 579 2.92 20.69 6.68
C SER A 579 2.63 19.64 7.76
N GLY A 580 2.26 18.41 7.37
CA GLY A 580 1.97 17.29 8.28
C GLY A 580 0.60 17.37 8.95
N ILE A 581 -0.40 17.97 8.32
CA ILE A 581 -1.75 18.08 8.87
C ILE A 581 -2.73 17.31 8.00
N GLY A 582 -3.30 16.22 8.54
CA GLY A 582 -4.34 15.42 7.89
C GLY A 582 -3.82 14.46 6.80
N GLY A 583 -2.55 14.06 6.89
CA GLY A 583 -1.90 13.16 5.94
C GLY A 583 -0.44 13.52 5.70
N PHE A 584 0.18 12.90 4.70
CA PHE A 584 1.58 13.12 4.33
C PHE A 584 1.80 13.24 2.82
N VAL A 585 2.96 13.74 2.42
CA VAL A 585 3.33 13.91 1.00
C VAL A 585 4.47 12.98 0.61
N ILE A 586 4.36 12.39 -0.57
CA ILE A 586 5.37 11.56 -1.24
C ILE A 586 6.02 12.41 -2.34
N LYS A 587 7.34 12.61 -2.26
CA LYS A 587 8.10 13.44 -3.19
C LYS A 587 8.83 12.57 -4.22
N GLY A 588 8.63 12.88 -5.50
CA GLY A 588 9.33 12.25 -6.61
C GLY A 588 10.86 12.31 -6.52
N GLU A 589 11.51 11.23 -6.94
CA GLU A 589 12.96 11.03 -6.86
C GLU A 589 13.74 12.01 -7.73
N SER A 590 13.55 11.98 -9.06
CA SER A 590 14.36 12.76 -10.01
C SER A 590 13.51 13.59 -10.99
N LYS A 591 14.14 14.62 -11.54
CA LYS A 591 13.53 15.52 -12.53
C LYS A 591 13.03 14.73 -13.75
N GLY A 592 11.74 14.89 -14.07
CA GLY A 592 11.14 14.30 -15.27
C GLY A 592 10.78 12.82 -15.13
N ASP A 593 10.76 12.28 -13.92
CA ASP A 593 10.31 10.91 -13.64
C ASP A 593 8.78 10.78 -13.73
N TYR A 594 8.06 11.88 -13.52
CA TYR A 594 6.59 11.94 -13.45
C TYR A 594 6.00 10.94 -12.44
N SER A 595 6.55 10.91 -11.22
CA SER A 595 5.96 10.16 -10.10
C SER A 595 4.57 10.69 -9.77
N GLY A 596 3.62 9.82 -9.41
CA GLY A 596 2.21 10.21 -9.21
C GLY A 596 1.44 10.32 -10.53
N TRP A 597 1.97 9.77 -11.62
CA TRP A 597 1.23 9.59 -12.88
C TRP A 597 0.08 8.59 -12.72
N SER A 598 0.33 7.50 -11.99
CA SER A 598 -0.65 6.50 -11.61
C SER A 598 -0.40 6.18 -10.13
N VAL A 599 -1.46 6.21 -9.34
CA VAL A 599 -1.47 5.90 -7.91
C VAL A 599 -2.59 4.90 -7.61
N SER A 600 -2.40 4.06 -6.60
CA SER A 600 -3.38 3.09 -6.13
C SER A 600 -3.06 2.72 -4.68
N SER A 601 -4.06 2.29 -3.91
CA SER A 601 -3.79 1.39 -2.78
C SER A 601 -3.01 0.16 -3.29
N ALA A 602 -2.17 -0.37 -2.43
CA ALA A 602 -1.45 -1.62 -2.62
C ALA A 602 -2.02 -2.75 -1.75
N GLY A 603 -3.02 -2.49 -0.88
CA GLY A 603 -3.41 -3.42 0.19
C GLY A 603 -2.29 -3.61 1.20
N ASP A 604 -2.38 -4.62 2.06
CA ASP A 604 -1.35 -4.95 3.07
C ASP A 604 -0.27 -5.86 2.46
N VAL A 605 0.68 -5.26 1.72
CA VAL A 605 1.69 -6.05 0.99
C VAL A 605 2.78 -6.61 1.91
N ASN A 606 2.90 -6.08 3.13
CA ASN A 606 3.93 -6.45 4.08
C ASN A 606 3.38 -7.23 5.29
N GLY A 607 2.07 -7.38 5.41
CA GLY A 607 1.36 -8.09 6.46
C GLY A 607 1.38 -7.36 7.80
N ASP A 608 1.48 -6.03 7.81
CA ASP A 608 1.58 -5.21 9.00
C ASP A 608 0.23 -4.66 9.50
N GLY A 609 -0.85 -4.93 8.77
CA GLY A 609 -2.20 -4.54 9.14
C GLY A 609 -2.62 -3.15 8.72
N LEU A 610 -1.71 -2.39 8.11
CA LEU A 610 -2.04 -1.13 7.48
C LEU A 610 -2.07 -1.33 5.97
N ASP A 611 -2.94 -0.59 5.31
CA ASP A 611 -2.90 -0.57 3.86
C ASP A 611 -1.66 0.19 3.36
N ASP A 612 -1.03 -0.38 2.34
CA ASP A 612 0.12 0.19 1.66
C ASP A 612 -0.30 0.92 0.37
N LEU A 613 0.66 1.55 -0.29
CA LEU A 613 0.42 2.40 -1.46
C LEU A 613 1.38 2.05 -2.58
N ILE A 614 0.94 2.14 -3.83
CA ILE A 614 1.83 2.06 -5.01
C ILE A 614 1.76 3.33 -5.86
N VAL A 615 2.94 3.84 -6.25
CA VAL A 615 3.11 5.05 -7.06
C VAL A 615 3.97 4.77 -8.28
N GLY A 616 3.42 4.99 -9.47
CA GLY A 616 4.11 4.85 -10.76
C GLY A 616 4.92 6.09 -11.19
N ALA A 617 6.09 5.86 -11.77
CA ALA A 617 7.01 6.87 -12.34
C ALA A 617 7.62 6.39 -13.66
N TYR A 618 6.78 6.33 -14.71
CA TYR A 618 7.11 5.62 -15.95
C TYR A 618 8.26 6.18 -16.78
N LYS A 619 8.67 7.43 -16.54
CA LYS A 619 9.83 8.04 -17.23
C LYS A 619 11.14 7.86 -16.49
N ALA A 620 11.12 7.40 -15.25
CA ALA A 620 12.32 7.13 -14.48
C ALA A 620 13.24 6.10 -15.16
N LYS A 621 14.52 6.08 -14.76
CA LYS A 621 15.53 5.12 -15.24
C LYS A 621 15.59 5.02 -16.78
N SER A 622 15.74 6.16 -17.47
CA SER A 622 15.73 6.24 -18.95
C SER A 622 14.46 5.66 -19.59
N SER A 623 13.30 5.92 -18.97
CA SER A 623 12.01 5.34 -19.37
C SER A 623 11.95 3.81 -19.32
N ALA A 624 12.86 3.15 -18.61
CA ALA A 624 12.56 1.79 -18.14
C ALA A 624 11.36 1.83 -17.20
N GLY A 625 11.22 2.94 -16.48
CA GLY A 625 10.18 3.16 -15.49
C GLY A 625 10.61 2.69 -14.11
N LYS A 626 9.95 3.22 -13.10
CA LYS A 626 9.99 2.75 -11.72
C LYS A 626 8.57 2.77 -11.17
N SER A 627 8.32 1.91 -10.19
CA SER A 627 7.21 2.03 -9.26
C SER A 627 7.77 2.03 -7.84
N TYR A 628 7.02 2.61 -6.91
CA TYR A 628 7.39 2.70 -5.51
C TYR A 628 6.24 2.19 -4.67
N VAL A 629 6.54 1.27 -3.76
CA VAL A 629 5.60 0.82 -2.74
C VAL A 629 5.92 1.59 -1.48
N ILE A 630 4.93 2.22 -0.89
CA ILE A 630 5.07 3.00 0.35
C ILE A 630 4.23 2.29 1.40
N PHE A 631 4.85 1.90 2.50
CA PHE A 631 4.14 1.21 3.56
C PHE A 631 3.24 2.15 4.37
N GLY A 632 2.14 1.59 4.88
CA GLY A 632 1.23 2.20 5.85
C GLY A 632 1.94 2.70 7.10
N LYS A 633 1.34 3.72 7.71
CA LYS A 633 2.00 4.84 8.34
C LYS A 633 1.10 5.72 9.22
N THR A 634 1.30 5.70 10.54
CA THR A 634 0.54 6.55 11.49
C THR A 634 1.02 8.01 11.57
N ASP A 635 2.31 8.26 11.33
CA ASP A 635 2.84 9.63 11.37
C ASP A 635 2.60 10.38 10.05
N THR A 636 2.84 11.68 10.03
CA THR A 636 2.65 12.54 8.86
C THR A 636 3.97 12.98 8.19
N ASP A 637 5.08 12.32 8.51
CA ASP A 637 6.40 12.65 7.95
C ASP A 637 6.41 12.46 6.44
N VAL A 638 7.19 13.31 5.78
CA VAL A 638 7.33 13.32 4.33
C VAL A 638 8.11 12.10 3.85
N ILE A 639 7.59 11.41 2.84
CA ILE A 639 8.33 10.38 2.11
C ILE A 639 9.10 11.03 0.95
N ASP A 640 10.41 10.82 0.90
CA ASP A 640 11.26 11.20 -0.24
C ASP A 640 11.69 9.93 -0.97
N LEU A 641 11.18 9.73 -2.19
CA LEU A 641 11.41 8.50 -2.96
C LEU A 641 12.89 8.29 -3.31
N SER A 642 13.73 9.33 -3.22
CA SER A 642 15.18 9.18 -3.36
C SER A 642 15.87 8.51 -2.17
N LYS A 643 15.12 8.28 -1.08
CA LYS A 643 15.56 7.60 0.14
C LYS A 643 14.76 6.33 0.42
N LEU A 644 13.86 5.93 -0.48
CA LEU A 644 13.07 4.72 -0.27
C LEU A 644 13.99 3.50 -0.32
N GLY A 645 13.91 2.62 0.69
CA GLY A 645 14.88 1.54 0.94
C GLY A 645 16.11 1.93 1.76
N ASP A 646 16.37 3.23 1.96
CA ASP A 646 17.44 3.79 2.79
C ASP A 646 16.82 4.61 3.96
N GLU A 647 16.73 4.01 5.15
CA GLU A 647 16.40 4.71 6.41
C GLU A 647 15.10 5.55 6.42
N SER A 648 13.93 4.91 6.35
CA SER A 648 12.66 5.59 6.66
C SER A 648 11.68 4.60 7.30
N LYS A 649 10.96 5.02 8.36
CA LYS A 649 10.33 4.21 9.44
C LYS A 649 8.86 3.88 9.23
N TYR A 650 8.41 2.65 9.57
CA TYR A 650 7.20 2.37 10.39
C TYR A 650 7.41 1.20 11.33
N THR A 651 6.73 1.24 12.47
CA THR A 651 6.87 0.28 13.54
C THR A 651 5.59 -0.45 13.80
N ILE A 652 5.62 -1.76 13.57
CA ILE A 652 4.73 -2.68 14.27
C ILE A 652 5.11 -2.61 15.75
N ASP A 653 4.22 -2.09 16.60
CA ASP A 653 4.45 -1.99 18.04
C ASP A 653 4.49 -3.39 18.65
N TYR A 654 3.58 -4.26 18.20
CA TYR A 654 3.47 -5.64 18.65
C TYR A 654 3.37 -6.60 17.47
N LEU A 655 4.45 -7.35 17.19
CA LEU A 655 4.48 -8.38 16.15
C LEU A 655 4.49 -9.78 16.76
N GLY A 656 3.50 -10.58 16.43
CA GLY A 656 3.39 -11.99 16.71
C GLY A 656 4.06 -12.84 15.65
N ASP A 657 4.16 -14.12 15.92
CA ASP A 657 4.82 -15.11 15.09
C ASP A 657 3.83 -16.19 14.64
N LYS A 658 4.33 -17.28 14.07
CA LYS A 658 3.48 -18.40 13.64
C LYS A 658 2.86 -19.21 14.80
N ASN A 659 3.05 -18.81 16.05
CA ASN A 659 2.53 -19.50 17.24
C ASN A 659 1.46 -18.64 17.91
N ALA A 660 0.68 -19.23 18.81
CA ALA A 660 -0.24 -18.45 19.64
C ALA A 660 0.52 -17.45 20.54
N ASN A 661 0.29 -16.16 20.31
CA ASN A 661 0.82 -15.03 21.03
C ASN A 661 -0.25 -14.38 21.92
N THR A 662 0.20 -13.64 22.93
CA THR A 662 -0.66 -12.69 23.65
C THR A 662 0.05 -11.35 23.63
N LEU A 663 -0.44 -10.44 22.79
CA LEU A 663 0.11 -9.12 22.58
C LEU A 663 -0.74 -8.12 23.37
N THR A 664 -0.14 -7.31 24.23
CA THR A 664 -0.87 -6.42 25.15
C THR A 664 -0.25 -5.04 25.11
N GLY A 665 -0.95 -4.09 24.49
CA GLY A 665 -0.57 -2.69 24.40
C GLY A 665 -1.09 -1.87 25.57
N THR A 666 -1.09 -0.56 25.38
CA THR A 666 -1.15 0.42 26.45
C THR A 666 -2.41 1.28 26.40
N THR A 667 -2.32 2.60 26.47
CA THR A 667 -3.48 3.48 26.26
C THR A 667 -3.24 4.43 25.09
N LYS A 668 -2.25 4.12 24.24
CA LYS A 668 -1.87 4.92 23.06
C LYS A 668 -2.38 4.21 21.81
N ASN A 669 -2.18 4.81 20.66
CA ASN A 669 -2.43 4.15 19.39
C ASN A 669 -1.26 3.23 19.12
N GLU A 670 -1.50 1.92 19.04
CA GLU A 670 -0.48 0.92 18.74
C GLU A 670 -0.91 0.03 17.56
N ILE A 671 0.07 -0.49 16.82
CA ILE A 671 -0.16 -1.46 15.74
C ILE A 671 0.22 -2.86 16.23
N PHE A 672 -0.75 -3.75 16.24
CA PHE A 672 -0.62 -5.15 16.55
C PHE A 672 -0.74 -5.99 15.28
N VAL A 673 0.20 -6.89 15.07
CA VAL A 673 0.20 -7.88 13.99
C VAL A 673 0.36 -9.23 14.63
N ALA A 674 -0.63 -10.10 14.54
CA ALA A 674 -0.66 -11.33 15.31
C ALA A 674 0.19 -12.46 14.73
N GLY A 675 0.38 -12.49 13.40
CA GLY A 675 0.96 -13.63 12.71
C GLY A 675 -0.04 -14.80 12.56
N ALA A 676 0.41 -15.97 12.09
CA ALA A 676 -0.47 -17.11 11.77
C ALA A 676 -0.92 -17.95 13.00
N GLY A 677 -0.89 -17.36 14.20
CA GLY A 677 -1.14 -18.02 15.48
C GLY A 677 -2.61 -18.02 15.90
N ASN A 678 -2.91 -18.69 17.03
CA ASN A 678 -4.19 -18.43 17.72
C ASN A 678 -3.93 -17.33 18.76
N ASP A 679 -4.02 -16.09 18.31
CA ASP A 679 -3.48 -14.97 19.07
C ASP A 679 -4.52 -14.28 19.96
N THR A 680 -4.03 -13.55 20.95
CA THR A 680 -4.84 -12.72 21.83
C THR A 680 -4.24 -11.32 21.85
N LEU A 681 -4.90 -10.38 21.19
CA LEU A 681 -4.47 -8.98 21.11
C LEU A 681 -5.29 -8.13 22.09
N ILE A 682 -4.62 -7.31 22.89
CA ILE A 682 -5.23 -6.52 23.97
C ILE A 682 -4.71 -5.09 23.90
N GLY A 683 -5.51 -4.16 23.37
CA GLY A 683 -5.14 -2.75 23.20
C GLY A 683 -4.99 -1.95 24.49
N ASN A 684 -5.84 -2.21 25.48
CA ASN A 684 -5.98 -1.42 26.72
C ASN A 684 -6.35 0.08 26.53
N GLY A 685 -6.56 0.55 25.29
CA GLY A 685 -7.17 1.84 24.92
C GLY A 685 -6.29 2.65 23.97
N GLY A 686 -6.84 3.68 23.33
CA GLY A 686 -6.19 4.35 22.19
C GLY A 686 -6.93 4.03 20.90
N MET A 687 -6.39 4.45 19.75
CA MET A 687 -6.81 3.98 18.42
C MET A 687 -5.81 2.90 18.00
N ASP A 688 -6.04 1.69 18.49
CA ASP A 688 -5.20 0.53 18.23
C ASP A 688 -5.60 -0.14 16.92
N VAL A 689 -4.61 -0.55 16.13
CA VAL A 689 -4.79 -1.39 14.95
C VAL A 689 -4.53 -2.83 15.33
N PHE A 690 -5.46 -3.72 15.02
CA PHE A 690 -5.30 -5.15 15.24
C PHE A 690 -5.36 -5.90 13.92
N ASN A 691 -4.20 -6.27 13.40
CA ASN A 691 -4.11 -7.34 12.41
C ASN A 691 -4.05 -8.67 13.13
N ALA A 692 -5.14 -9.44 13.02
CA ALA A 692 -5.28 -10.74 13.66
C ALA A 692 -4.52 -11.87 12.95
N GLY A 693 -3.84 -11.58 11.83
CA GLY A 693 -3.19 -12.57 10.98
C GLY A 693 -4.18 -13.56 10.33
N VAL A 694 -3.63 -14.63 9.74
CA VAL A 694 -4.35 -15.67 8.96
C VAL A 694 -4.75 -16.88 9.79
#